data_AF-A0A2N1U3F8-F1
#
_entry.id   AF-A0A2N1U3F8-F1
#
_cell.length_a   1.000
_cell.length_b   1.000
_cell.length_c   1.000
_cell.angle_alpha   90.00
_cell.angle_beta   90.00
_cell.angle_gamma   90.00
#
_symmetry.space_group_name_H-M   'P 1'
#
loop_
_entity.id
_entity.type
_entity.pdbx_description
1 polymer ?
#
loop_
_entity_poly.entity_id
_entity_poly.type
_entity_poly.pdbx_seq_one_letter_code
_entity_poly.pdbx_strand_id
1 'polypeptide(L)'
;MPLIIDPEYHYETVNVENQEKNLSSLLWWMKRVIAMRRRYKAFSRGSLNLLSPNNPKVLAFSRKYQDEIILVFINLSRFSQAIEIDLSPYAGLIPEEIFSGNKFPLIRKSPYLLTFGPHSHYWLLLRKKKEVLSLPPRITAHQAKVDGPWELIFSKTHRDQLEQNVLSRYLHMCRWFGAKAKTIIRVRIIEDMLFEKQPAPSHMLVIEVSYNEGAPELYLLPVSYALKGQFNKSEEESNKAIICHLVSEEGQGILYDGLYDDEFRRMLLQGIIKRKRIRAKTGELVFYSEKKAKQFMPDEELAVLSSRLLTAEQSNTSVVYGDRLYLKLYRRLGEGLNPDAEVVRRLTETVHYPHIPQFAGAIELRRPQAEPITIAMLQHYVSNTGDAWTYTLDVVAEYFERVLSRRDELRHVTFELPMLLDVSAAQIPPLLHELIGNMYLDMASLLGQRTAELHLALSSGPHDEAFAPEPFTLLYQKSRYQSMDSLVRRVSQAFKKNMQRIPPEFIEDVNNIRSQKHAIISSMQKILKNKLSAFKTRIHGDYHLGQVLYTGKDFVIIDFEGEPARTISERRLKYSPLRDVAGMIRSFHYAVYATLFFNKSFRKEDSSFLEQWIEPWYLYVCRAFLKGYMRATGTASFMPQTREELEIMLKTFLLEKAIYELGYELNNRPEWVIIPIKGINHILRTVP
;
A
#
# COMPACT_ATOMS: atom_id res chain seq x y z
N MET A 1 -50.77 -20.28 -23.08
CA MET A 1 -50.92 -18.89 -22.60
C MET A 1 -50.77 -17.96 -23.79
N PRO A 2 -51.53 -16.85 -23.87
CA PRO A 2 -51.36 -15.85 -24.93
C PRO A 2 -49.96 -15.22 -24.88
N LEU A 3 -49.45 -14.83 -26.04
CA LEU A 3 -48.18 -14.10 -26.18
C LEU A 3 -48.31 -12.72 -25.51
N ILE A 4 -47.31 -12.34 -24.71
CA ILE A 4 -47.24 -11.01 -24.10
C ILE A 4 -46.88 -10.03 -25.21
N ILE A 5 -47.82 -9.15 -25.54
CA ILE A 5 -47.70 -8.13 -26.60
C ILE A 5 -47.19 -6.77 -26.08
N ASP A 6 -46.99 -6.64 -24.77
CA ASP A 6 -46.40 -5.46 -24.15
C ASP A 6 -44.91 -5.36 -24.56
N PRO A 7 -44.46 -4.28 -25.21
CA PRO A 7 -43.07 -4.14 -25.68
C PRO A 7 -42.01 -4.32 -24.59
N GLU A 8 -42.29 -3.93 -23.33
CA GLU A 8 -41.34 -4.08 -22.22
C GLU A 8 -41.18 -5.55 -21.78
N TYR A 9 -42.20 -6.37 -22.01
CA TYR A 9 -42.26 -7.77 -21.58
C TYR A 9 -42.39 -8.76 -22.75
N HIS A 10 -42.23 -8.27 -23.99
CA HIS A 10 -42.27 -9.07 -25.20
C HIS A 10 -41.11 -10.07 -25.19
N TYR A 11 -41.29 -11.26 -25.78
CA TYR A 11 -40.26 -12.31 -25.78
C TYR A 11 -38.99 -11.87 -26.51
N GLU A 12 -39.08 -10.96 -27.48
CA GLU A 12 -37.91 -10.38 -28.16
C GLU A 12 -37.13 -9.42 -27.26
N THR A 13 -37.77 -8.83 -26.25
CA THR A 13 -37.15 -7.93 -25.26
C THR A 13 -36.62 -8.71 -24.06
N VAL A 14 -37.46 -9.59 -23.49
CA VAL A 14 -37.18 -10.37 -22.27
C VAL A 14 -37.03 -11.86 -22.61
N ASN A 15 -35.89 -12.22 -23.20
CA ASN A 15 -35.49 -13.62 -23.41
C ASN A 15 -34.16 -13.93 -22.72
N VAL A 16 -33.84 -15.22 -22.63
CA VAL A 16 -32.61 -15.72 -21.99
C VAL A 16 -31.38 -15.11 -22.65
N GLU A 17 -31.31 -15.06 -23.97
CA GLU A 17 -30.16 -14.52 -24.70
C GLU A 17 -29.90 -13.05 -24.33
N ASN A 18 -30.92 -12.19 -24.39
CA ASN A 18 -30.81 -10.78 -24.01
C ASN A 18 -30.48 -10.59 -22.53
N GLN A 19 -31.06 -11.41 -21.64
CA GLN A 19 -30.73 -11.36 -20.22
C GLN A 19 -29.32 -11.88 -19.93
N GLU A 20 -28.78 -12.82 -20.70
CA GLU A 20 -27.39 -13.27 -20.56
C GLU A 20 -26.40 -12.19 -21.03
N LYS A 21 -26.76 -11.39 -22.03
CA LYS A 21 -25.94 -10.27 -22.52
C LYS A 21 -25.88 -9.06 -21.58
N ASN A 22 -26.85 -8.90 -20.68
CA ASN A 22 -26.91 -7.77 -19.75
C ASN A 22 -26.61 -8.22 -18.31
N LEU A 23 -25.45 -7.85 -17.75
CA LEU A 23 -25.07 -8.21 -16.36
C LEU A 23 -25.97 -7.59 -15.29
N SER A 24 -26.70 -6.53 -15.62
CA SER A 24 -27.69 -5.91 -14.74
C SER A 24 -29.06 -6.58 -14.88
N SER A 25 -29.20 -7.62 -15.71
CA SER A 25 -30.45 -8.36 -15.88
C SER A 25 -30.87 -9.10 -14.62
N LEU A 26 -32.16 -9.42 -14.55
CA LEU A 26 -32.71 -10.26 -13.50
C LEU A 26 -32.03 -11.64 -13.45
N LEU A 27 -31.69 -12.23 -14.59
CA LEU A 27 -30.98 -13.51 -14.67
C LEU A 27 -29.61 -13.44 -13.98
N TRP A 28 -28.79 -12.44 -14.30
CA TRP A 28 -27.48 -12.28 -13.65
C TRP A 28 -27.60 -11.89 -12.19
N TRP A 29 -28.59 -11.07 -11.83
CA TRP A 29 -28.91 -10.79 -10.43
C TRP A 29 -29.28 -12.06 -9.67
N MET A 30 -30.15 -12.92 -10.22
CA MET A 30 -30.52 -14.21 -9.63
C MET A 30 -29.32 -15.15 -9.51
N LYS A 31 -28.48 -15.24 -10.56
CA LYS A 31 -27.23 -16.03 -10.55
C LYS A 31 -26.30 -15.56 -9.41
N ARG A 32 -26.09 -14.24 -9.24
CA ARG A 32 -25.28 -13.66 -8.15
C ARG A 32 -25.88 -13.93 -6.78
N VAL A 33 -27.18 -13.72 -6.62
CA VAL A 33 -27.92 -13.98 -5.37
C VAL A 33 -27.78 -15.44 -4.95
N ILE A 34 -28.00 -16.39 -5.86
CA ILE A 34 -27.86 -17.84 -5.58
C ILE A 34 -26.42 -18.18 -5.17
N ALA A 35 -25.41 -17.63 -5.86
CA ALA A 35 -24.01 -17.85 -5.52
C ALA A 35 -23.67 -17.34 -4.11
N MET A 36 -24.12 -16.14 -3.74
CA MET A 36 -23.94 -15.61 -2.38
C MET A 36 -24.69 -16.44 -1.34
N ARG A 37 -25.89 -16.93 -1.67
CA ARG A 37 -26.67 -17.81 -0.79
C ARG A 37 -25.99 -19.16 -0.52
N ARG A 38 -25.29 -19.71 -1.53
CA ARG A 38 -24.45 -20.92 -1.38
C ARG A 38 -23.20 -20.65 -0.56
N ARG A 39 -22.59 -19.47 -0.75
CA ARG A 39 -21.34 -19.07 -0.10
C ARG A 39 -21.50 -18.77 1.39
N TYR A 40 -22.57 -18.09 1.78
CA TYR A 40 -22.82 -17.69 3.17
C TYR A 40 -23.93 -18.54 3.79
N LYS A 41 -23.56 -19.35 4.78
CA LYS A 41 -24.49 -20.27 5.44
C LYS A 41 -25.57 -19.53 6.22
N ALA A 42 -25.32 -18.28 6.65
CA ALA A 42 -26.33 -17.42 7.26
C ALA A 42 -27.63 -17.27 6.42
N PHE A 43 -27.54 -17.24 5.09
CA PHE A 43 -28.72 -17.13 4.23
C PHE A 43 -29.53 -18.42 4.05
N SER A 44 -28.91 -19.58 4.27
CA SER A 44 -29.57 -20.89 4.11
C SER A 44 -29.96 -21.52 5.44
N ARG A 45 -29.12 -21.39 6.47
CA ARG A 45 -29.25 -22.04 7.78
C ARG A 45 -29.30 -21.07 8.97
N GLY A 46 -29.10 -19.78 8.75
CA GLY A 46 -29.08 -18.79 9.84
C GLY A 46 -30.46 -18.37 10.35
N SER A 47 -30.51 -17.92 11.61
CA SER A 47 -31.69 -17.28 12.19
C SER A 47 -31.99 -15.95 11.51
N LEU A 48 -33.25 -15.51 11.54
CA LEU A 48 -33.70 -14.22 11.00
C LEU A 48 -34.22 -13.37 12.17
N ASN A 49 -33.67 -12.17 12.34
CA ASN A 49 -34.19 -11.19 13.31
C ASN A 49 -34.51 -9.89 12.58
N LEU A 50 -35.77 -9.44 12.65
CA LEU A 50 -36.19 -8.16 12.07
C LEU A 50 -35.52 -7.00 12.82
N LEU A 51 -35.15 -5.97 12.08
CA LEU A 51 -34.60 -4.72 12.63
C LEU A 51 -35.61 -3.60 12.34
N SER A 52 -35.69 -2.61 13.24
CA SER A 52 -36.67 -1.52 13.16
C SER A 52 -35.98 -0.20 12.78
N PRO A 53 -35.87 0.13 11.48
CA PRO A 53 -35.39 1.44 11.06
C PRO A 53 -36.44 2.52 11.33
N ASN A 54 -36.01 3.78 11.42
CA ASN A 54 -36.92 4.92 11.57
C ASN A 54 -37.84 5.18 10.35
N ASN A 55 -37.58 4.50 9.22
CA ASN A 55 -38.34 4.64 7.98
C ASN A 55 -38.91 3.27 7.55
N PRO A 56 -40.24 3.09 7.60
CA PRO A 56 -40.89 1.81 7.31
C PRO A 56 -40.87 1.43 5.81
N LYS A 57 -40.47 2.34 4.92
CA LYS A 57 -40.29 2.05 3.49
C LYS A 57 -39.07 1.19 3.20
N VAL A 58 -38.21 0.98 4.20
CA VAL A 58 -37.04 0.11 4.10
C VAL A 58 -37.24 -1.09 5.03
N LEU A 59 -37.27 -2.28 4.45
CA LEU A 59 -37.27 -3.53 5.21
C LEU A 59 -35.83 -3.82 5.67
N ALA A 60 -35.63 -4.00 6.97
CA ALA A 60 -34.34 -4.33 7.54
C ALA A 60 -34.41 -5.61 8.39
N PHE A 61 -33.44 -6.51 8.22
CA PHE A 61 -33.32 -7.71 9.05
C PHE A 61 -31.89 -8.21 9.10
N SER A 62 -31.55 -8.97 10.15
CA SER A 62 -30.28 -9.67 10.27
C SER A 62 -30.45 -11.17 10.05
N ARG A 63 -29.42 -11.80 9.49
CA ARG A 63 -29.26 -13.25 9.37
C ARG A 63 -28.01 -13.67 10.14
N LYS A 64 -28.13 -14.65 11.05
CA LYS A 64 -26.98 -15.12 11.85
C LYS A 64 -26.83 -16.63 11.80
N TYR A 65 -25.65 -17.12 11.45
CA TYR A 65 -25.26 -18.52 11.57
C TYR A 65 -23.83 -18.62 12.08
N GLN A 66 -23.64 -19.15 13.28
CA GLN A 66 -22.34 -19.16 13.96
C GLN A 66 -21.75 -17.72 14.04
N ASP A 67 -20.54 -17.52 13.52
CA ASP A 67 -19.87 -16.21 13.45
C ASP A 67 -20.26 -15.37 12.22
N GLU A 68 -21.06 -15.92 11.30
CA GLU A 68 -21.54 -15.18 10.13
C GLU A 68 -22.79 -14.36 10.50
N ILE A 69 -22.66 -13.03 10.49
CA ILE A 69 -23.78 -12.10 10.70
C ILE A 69 -23.93 -11.23 9.46
N ILE A 70 -25.10 -11.25 8.85
CA ILE A 70 -25.42 -10.46 7.66
C ILE A 70 -26.59 -9.54 7.96
N LEU A 71 -26.44 -8.25 7.72
CA LEU A 71 -27.53 -7.29 7.73
C LEU A 71 -28.08 -7.14 6.31
N VAL A 72 -29.39 -7.18 6.16
CA VAL A 72 -30.08 -7.01 4.88
C VAL A 72 -31.00 -5.80 5.00
N PHE A 73 -30.84 -4.86 4.08
CA PHE A 73 -31.67 -3.67 3.94
C PHE A 73 -32.25 -3.65 2.53
N ILE A 74 -33.55 -3.41 2.40
CA ILE A 74 -34.26 -3.41 1.11
C ILE A 74 -35.16 -2.19 1.06
N ASN A 75 -34.87 -1.26 0.15
CA ASN A 75 -35.77 -0.16 -0.14
C ASN A 75 -36.96 -0.68 -0.96
N LEU A 76 -38.16 -0.66 -0.38
CA LEU A 76 -39.39 -1.08 -1.07
C LEU A 76 -40.02 0.07 -1.88
N SER A 77 -39.49 1.29 -1.76
CA SER A 77 -39.96 2.48 -2.45
C SER A 77 -39.30 2.65 -3.82
N ARG A 78 -40.08 3.16 -4.78
CA ARG A 78 -39.59 3.67 -6.07
C ARG A 78 -38.81 4.99 -5.98
N PHE A 79 -38.66 5.53 -4.77
CA PHE A 79 -37.92 6.76 -4.50
C PHE A 79 -36.76 6.47 -3.56
N SER A 80 -35.70 7.26 -3.67
CA SER A 80 -34.57 7.22 -2.73
C SER A 80 -35.05 7.40 -1.30
N GLN A 81 -34.48 6.61 -0.39
CA GLN A 81 -34.81 6.66 1.04
C GLN A 81 -33.53 6.83 1.85
N ALA A 82 -33.65 7.51 2.99
CA ALA A 82 -32.64 7.50 4.04
C ALA A 82 -33.24 6.84 5.28
N ILE A 83 -32.41 6.13 6.03
CA ILE A 83 -32.79 5.53 7.32
C ILE A 83 -31.71 5.85 8.35
N GLU A 84 -32.15 6.00 9.59
CA GLU A 84 -31.32 5.79 10.78
C GLU A 84 -31.81 4.52 11.45
N ILE A 85 -30.87 3.66 11.84
CA ILE A 85 -31.19 2.40 12.50
C ILE A 85 -30.22 2.15 13.65
N ASP A 86 -30.76 1.67 14.78
CA ASP A 86 -29.95 1.26 15.91
C ASP A 86 -29.25 -0.07 15.59
N LEU A 87 -27.94 0.01 15.33
CA LEU A 87 -27.05 -1.14 15.19
C LEU A 87 -26.08 -1.25 16.37
N SER A 88 -26.36 -0.60 17.50
CA SER A 88 -25.52 -0.66 18.70
C SER A 88 -25.19 -2.08 19.18
N PRO A 89 -26.04 -3.13 19.01
CA PRO A 89 -25.66 -4.51 19.33
C PRO A 89 -24.49 -5.06 18.48
N TYR A 90 -24.21 -4.41 17.36
CA TYR A 90 -23.15 -4.74 16.41
C TYR A 90 -22.00 -3.72 16.44
N ALA A 91 -21.95 -2.84 17.44
CA ALA A 91 -20.90 -1.83 17.56
C ALA A 91 -19.50 -2.46 17.54
N GLY A 92 -18.57 -1.84 16.82
CA GLY A 92 -17.20 -2.34 16.61
C GLY A 92 -17.05 -3.29 15.41
N LEU A 93 -18.14 -3.68 14.75
CA LEU A 93 -18.09 -4.42 13.49
C LEU A 93 -18.09 -3.47 12.28
N ILE A 94 -17.40 -3.86 11.22
CA ILE A 94 -17.37 -3.13 9.95
C ILE A 94 -18.32 -3.86 8.99
N PRO A 95 -19.39 -3.20 8.49
CA PRO A 95 -20.23 -3.78 7.47
C PRO A 95 -19.45 -3.81 6.14
N GLU A 96 -19.40 -4.98 5.50
CA GLU A 96 -18.81 -5.20 4.19
C GLU A 96 -19.93 -5.60 3.23
N GLU A 97 -20.15 -4.85 2.17
CA GLU A 97 -21.14 -5.17 1.14
C GLU A 97 -20.74 -6.49 0.46
N ILE A 98 -21.66 -7.46 0.43
CA ILE A 98 -21.36 -8.84 0.10
C ILE A 98 -20.97 -9.02 -1.37
N PHE A 99 -21.58 -8.24 -2.26
CA PHE A 99 -21.32 -8.35 -3.69
C PHE A 99 -20.00 -7.65 -4.02
N SER A 100 -19.88 -6.35 -3.72
CA SER A 100 -18.71 -5.53 -4.08
C SER A 100 -17.50 -5.69 -3.15
N GLY A 101 -17.69 -6.15 -1.91
CA GLY A 101 -16.65 -6.16 -0.88
C GLY A 101 -16.37 -4.78 -0.28
N ASN A 102 -17.12 -3.75 -0.68
CA ASN A 102 -16.93 -2.39 -0.19
C ASN A 102 -17.21 -2.30 1.31
N LYS A 103 -16.30 -1.66 2.04
CA LYS A 103 -16.43 -1.46 3.48
C LYS A 103 -17.19 -0.18 3.76
N PHE A 104 -18.21 -0.30 4.57
CA PHE A 104 -18.98 0.81 5.09
C PHE A 104 -18.34 1.34 6.39
N PRO A 105 -18.71 2.55 6.84
CA PRO A 105 -18.23 3.08 8.12
C PRO A 105 -18.42 2.10 9.29
N LEU A 106 -17.51 2.12 10.26
CA LEU A 106 -17.61 1.31 11.47
C LEU A 106 -18.96 1.53 12.18
N ILE A 107 -19.61 0.45 12.60
CA ILE A 107 -20.82 0.57 13.44
C ILE A 107 -20.40 1.11 14.82
N ARG A 108 -20.96 2.26 15.19
CA ARG A 108 -20.77 2.90 16.51
C ARG A 108 -22.00 2.61 17.39
N LYS A 109 -21.95 3.07 18.65
CA LYS A 109 -23.14 3.05 19.53
C LYS A 109 -24.20 4.09 19.14
N SER A 110 -23.85 5.05 18.29
CA SER A 110 -24.80 5.99 17.70
C SER A 110 -25.61 5.33 16.57
N PRO A 111 -26.83 5.81 16.27
CA PRO A 111 -27.61 5.35 15.13
C PRO A 111 -26.80 5.35 13.83
N TYR A 112 -27.01 4.31 13.02
CA TYR A 112 -26.29 4.10 11.78
C TYR A 112 -27.10 4.63 10.60
N LEU A 113 -26.55 5.61 9.87
CA LEU A 113 -27.21 6.24 8.74
C LEU A 113 -26.91 5.47 7.45
N LEU A 114 -27.95 5.14 6.68
CA LEU A 114 -27.84 4.59 5.33
C LEU A 114 -28.74 5.34 4.36
N THR A 115 -28.26 5.51 3.14
CA THR A 115 -29.04 6.07 2.03
C THR A 115 -29.17 5.04 0.92
N PHE A 116 -30.31 5.04 0.25
CA PHE A 116 -30.72 4.05 -0.73
C PHE A 116 -31.25 4.76 -1.97
N GLY A 117 -30.87 4.28 -3.15
CA GLY A 117 -31.57 4.63 -4.39
C GLY A 117 -32.94 3.92 -4.47
N PRO A 118 -33.78 4.26 -5.46
CA PRO A 118 -35.02 3.53 -5.75
C PRO A 118 -34.81 2.02 -5.82
N HIS A 119 -35.62 1.23 -5.10
CA HIS A 119 -35.58 -0.23 -5.09
C HIS A 119 -34.20 -0.87 -4.79
N SER A 120 -33.25 -0.11 -4.24
CA SER A 120 -31.92 -0.62 -3.94
C SER A 120 -31.90 -1.45 -2.66
N HIS A 121 -30.85 -2.24 -2.50
CA HIS A 121 -30.66 -3.10 -1.33
C HIS A 121 -29.19 -3.12 -0.92
N TYR A 122 -28.94 -3.43 0.36
CA TYR A 122 -27.62 -3.73 0.88
C TYR A 122 -27.61 -5.06 1.60
N TRP A 123 -26.64 -5.91 1.27
CA TRP A 123 -26.37 -7.14 1.98
C TRP A 123 -25.00 -6.98 2.65
N LEU A 124 -25.00 -6.59 3.92
CA LEU A 124 -23.80 -6.21 4.63
C LEU A 124 -23.36 -7.35 5.55
N LEU A 125 -22.28 -8.02 5.19
CA LEU A 125 -21.63 -8.97 6.08
C LEU A 125 -20.87 -8.21 7.16
N LEU A 126 -21.22 -8.46 8.41
CA LEU A 126 -20.52 -7.86 9.53
C LEU A 126 -19.21 -8.60 9.75
N ARG A 127 -18.13 -7.91 9.44
CA ARG A 127 -16.79 -8.37 9.79
C ARG A 127 -16.44 -7.78 11.14
N LYS A 128 -15.94 -8.63 12.05
CA LYS A 128 -15.01 -8.13 13.04
C LYS A 128 -13.92 -7.43 12.26
N LYS A 129 -13.58 -6.21 12.65
CA LYS A 129 -12.36 -5.56 12.19
C LYS A 129 -11.28 -6.63 12.25
N LYS A 130 -10.72 -7.05 11.10
CA LYS A 130 -9.63 -8.03 11.10
C LYS A 130 -8.62 -7.47 12.08
N GLU A 131 -8.53 -8.10 13.24
CA GLU A 131 -7.36 -7.94 14.05
C GLU A 131 -6.28 -8.48 13.12
N VAL A 132 -5.46 -7.57 12.60
CA VAL A 132 -4.03 -7.86 12.49
C VAL A 132 -3.73 -8.51 13.83
N LEU A 133 -3.61 -9.86 13.84
CA LEU A 133 -3.43 -10.72 15.01
C LEU A 133 -3.75 -10.00 16.30
N SER A 134 -4.94 -10.22 16.85
CA SER A 134 -5.35 -9.71 18.15
C SER A 134 -4.13 -9.69 19.03
N LEU A 135 -3.59 -8.49 19.28
CA LEU A 135 -2.54 -8.37 20.27
C LEU A 135 -3.12 -9.05 21.50
N PRO A 136 -2.32 -9.90 22.18
CA PRO A 136 -2.81 -10.64 23.33
C PRO A 136 -3.58 -9.70 24.28
N PRO A 137 -4.62 -10.22 24.95
CA PRO A 137 -5.59 -9.41 25.69
C PRO A 137 -4.88 -8.40 26.59
N ARG A 138 -5.39 -7.15 26.57
CA ARG A 138 -5.02 -6.00 27.43
C ARG A 138 -3.77 -6.26 28.28
N ILE A 139 -2.63 -6.02 27.65
CA ILE A 139 -1.52 -5.45 28.38
C ILE A 139 -2.01 -4.07 28.83
N THR A 140 -2.45 -3.93 30.08
CA THR A 140 -2.65 -2.60 30.68
C THR A 140 -1.39 -1.79 30.41
N ALA A 141 -1.55 -0.58 29.86
CA ALA A 141 -0.46 0.37 29.73
C ALA A 141 0.25 0.41 31.09
N HIS A 142 1.58 0.24 31.07
CA HIS A 142 2.34 0.06 32.30
C HIS A 142 2.09 1.25 33.23
N GLN A 143 2.07 1.02 34.54
CA GLN A 143 1.96 2.12 35.50
C GLN A 143 3.37 2.49 35.97
N ALA A 144 3.76 3.74 35.75
CA ALA A 144 4.96 4.32 36.30
C ALA A 144 4.58 5.31 37.41
N LYS A 145 5.47 5.46 38.39
CA LYS A 145 5.33 6.44 39.46
C LYS A 145 6.63 7.23 39.56
N VAL A 146 6.52 8.53 39.73
CA VAL A 146 7.64 9.41 40.05
C VAL A 146 7.26 10.26 41.25
N ASP A 147 8.21 10.46 42.17
CA ASP A 147 8.04 11.33 43.34
C ASP A 147 8.58 12.73 42.98
N GLY A 148 7.74 13.52 42.31
CA GLY A 148 8.06 14.86 41.81
C GLY A 148 7.27 15.22 40.54
N PRO A 149 7.73 16.23 39.76
CA PRO A 149 7.13 16.58 38.48
C PRO A 149 7.31 15.44 37.47
N TRP A 150 6.39 15.34 36.50
CA TRP A 150 6.30 14.17 35.62
C TRP A 150 7.58 13.90 34.80
N GLU A 151 8.36 14.95 34.48
CA GLU A 151 9.61 14.90 33.72
C GLU A 151 10.71 14.08 34.42
N LEU A 152 10.58 13.84 35.73
CA LEU A 152 11.49 12.97 36.47
C LEU A 152 11.49 11.53 35.94
N ILE A 153 10.51 11.14 35.13
CA ILE A 153 10.50 9.84 34.42
C ILE A 153 11.73 9.67 33.52
N PHE A 154 12.31 10.76 33.01
CA PHE A 154 13.52 10.75 32.18
C PHE A 154 14.83 10.87 32.99
N SER A 155 14.72 11.10 34.31
CA SER A 155 15.88 11.19 35.22
C SER A 155 16.62 9.86 35.32
N LYS A 156 17.91 9.89 35.67
CA LYS A 156 18.75 8.68 35.81
C LYS A 156 18.11 7.61 36.71
N THR A 157 17.40 8.01 37.76
CA THR A 157 16.78 7.10 38.74
C THR A 157 15.61 6.30 38.16
N HIS A 158 14.81 6.91 37.28
CA HIS A 158 13.59 6.29 36.71
C HIS A 158 13.78 5.81 35.26
N ARG A 159 14.87 6.21 34.62
CA ARG A 159 15.16 5.91 33.21
C ARG A 159 15.25 4.41 32.93
N ASP A 160 15.84 3.62 33.81
CA ASP A 160 15.94 2.16 33.62
C ASP A 160 14.54 1.51 33.58
N GLN A 161 13.60 1.97 34.41
CA GLN A 161 12.22 1.51 34.38
C GLN A 161 11.51 1.94 33.09
N LEU A 162 11.70 3.18 32.65
CA LEU A 162 11.14 3.68 31.39
C LEU A 162 11.69 2.89 30.19
N GLU A 163 12.99 2.69 30.12
CA GLU A 163 13.65 1.99 29.00
C GLU A 163 13.26 0.50 28.96
N GLN A 164 13.44 -0.24 30.06
CA GLN A 164 13.28 -1.70 30.03
C GLN A 164 11.82 -2.17 30.16
N ASN A 165 10.98 -1.50 30.95
CA ASN A 165 9.64 -2.00 31.26
C ASN A 165 8.54 -1.31 30.44
N VAL A 166 8.68 0.00 30.22
CA VAL A 166 7.66 0.79 29.52
C VAL A 166 7.88 0.78 28.01
N LEU A 167 9.02 1.30 27.55
CA LEU A 167 9.30 1.50 26.12
C LEU A 167 9.42 0.18 25.37
N SER A 168 10.13 -0.80 25.93
CA SER A 168 10.24 -2.14 25.35
C SER A 168 8.86 -2.74 25.03
N ARG A 169 7.91 -2.62 25.97
CA ARG A 169 6.55 -3.15 25.80
C ARG A 169 5.74 -2.35 24.79
N TYR A 170 5.82 -1.02 24.83
CA TYR A 170 5.14 -0.13 23.89
C TYR A 170 5.59 -0.36 22.44
N LEU A 171 6.90 -0.52 22.20
CA LEU A 171 7.45 -0.79 20.87
C LEU A 171 6.86 -2.05 20.24
N HIS A 172 6.69 -3.14 20.99
CA HIS A 172 6.07 -4.37 20.47
C HIS A 172 4.62 -4.18 20.00
N MET A 173 3.88 -3.26 20.64
CA MET A 173 2.49 -2.94 20.27
C MET A 173 2.42 -2.05 19.02
N CYS A 174 3.45 -1.25 18.77
CA CYS A 174 3.51 -0.34 17.64
C CYS A 174 3.49 -1.09 16.30
N ARG A 175 2.71 -0.62 15.33
CA ARG A 175 2.68 -1.22 13.98
C ARG A 175 3.96 -0.97 13.18
N TRP A 176 4.53 0.22 13.35
CA TRP A 176 5.75 0.67 12.69
C TRP A 176 7.03 0.01 13.23
N PHE A 177 6.94 -0.73 14.35
CA PHE A 177 8.06 -1.52 14.84
C PHE A 177 8.19 -2.79 14.01
N GLY A 178 9.14 -2.79 13.05
CA GLY A 178 9.31 -3.88 12.09
C GLY A 178 9.99 -5.14 12.64
N ALA A 179 10.63 -5.06 13.81
CA ALA A 179 11.44 -6.13 14.39
C ALA A 179 10.67 -7.06 15.36
N LYS A 180 9.35 -7.22 15.19
CA LYS A 180 8.50 -8.03 16.10
C LYS A 180 8.88 -9.50 16.23
N ALA A 181 9.61 -10.03 15.24
CA ALA A 181 10.09 -11.41 15.25
C ALA A 181 11.42 -11.57 16.02
N LYS A 182 12.12 -10.47 16.34
CA LYS A 182 13.39 -10.48 17.09
C LYS A 182 13.12 -10.26 18.57
N THR A 183 13.96 -10.85 19.42
CA THR A 183 13.88 -10.63 20.87
C THR A 183 14.66 -9.37 21.24
N ILE A 184 14.01 -8.39 21.85
CA ILE A 184 14.67 -7.19 22.40
C ILE A 184 15.48 -7.60 23.63
N ILE A 185 16.80 -7.35 23.59
CA ILE A 185 17.70 -7.50 24.75
C ILE A 185 17.72 -6.23 25.57
N ARG A 186 17.71 -5.07 24.90
CA ARG A 186 17.88 -3.78 25.56
C ARG A 186 17.25 -2.66 24.76
N VAL A 187 16.64 -1.73 25.47
CA VAL A 187 16.23 -0.42 24.97
C VAL A 187 17.05 0.66 25.68
N ARG A 188 17.45 1.71 24.96
CA ARG A 188 18.15 2.89 25.50
C ARG A 188 17.67 4.16 24.83
N ILE A 189 17.40 5.21 25.60
CA ILE A 189 17.21 6.55 25.05
C ILE A 189 18.61 7.15 24.82
N ILE A 190 18.96 7.48 23.59
CA ILE A 190 20.27 8.06 23.24
C ILE A 190 20.20 9.57 23.04
N GLU A 191 19.06 10.09 22.55
CA GLU A 191 18.77 11.52 22.45
C GLU A 191 17.42 11.84 23.09
N ASP A 192 17.35 13.03 23.67
CA ASP A 192 16.15 13.62 24.23
C ASP A 192 16.15 15.12 23.85
N MET A 193 15.23 15.50 22.97
CA MET A 193 15.11 16.87 22.45
C MET A 193 13.82 17.50 22.97
N LEU A 194 13.95 18.58 23.73
CA LEU A 194 12.84 19.26 24.39
C LEU A 194 12.12 20.23 23.44
N PHE A 195 10.80 20.15 23.43
CA PHE A 195 9.89 21.06 22.77
C PHE A 195 9.03 21.76 23.83
N GLU A 196 9.40 23.01 24.15
CA GLU A 196 8.67 23.83 25.12
C GLU A 196 7.28 24.22 24.59
N LYS A 197 6.24 23.80 25.31
CA LYS A 197 4.84 24.10 25.01
C LYS A 197 3.98 24.00 26.26
N GLN A 198 2.73 24.43 26.16
CA GLN A 198 1.74 24.34 27.25
C GLN A 198 0.74 23.19 26.98
N PRO A 199 0.02 22.68 27.98
CA PRO A 199 0.27 22.87 29.42
C PRO A 199 1.55 22.16 29.89
N ALA A 200 2.06 21.19 29.12
CA ALA A 200 3.27 20.44 29.44
C ALA A 200 4.16 20.29 28.19
N PRO A 201 5.50 20.27 28.36
CA PRO A 201 6.42 20.14 27.24
C PRO A 201 6.30 18.77 26.54
N SER A 202 6.91 18.65 25.37
CA SER A 202 7.07 17.38 24.68
C SER A 202 8.51 17.06 24.42
N HIS A 203 8.81 15.77 24.37
CA HIS A 203 10.14 15.24 24.15
C HIS A 203 10.17 14.49 22.84
N MET A 204 11.19 14.70 22.02
CA MET A 204 11.46 13.85 20.88
C MET A 204 12.62 12.93 21.25
N LEU A 205 12.33 11.65 21.42
CA LEU A 205 13.31 10.65 21.84
C LEU A 205 13.89 9.93 20.63
N VAL A 206 15.21 9.76 20.60
CA VAL A 206 15.85 8.74 19.76
C VAL A 206 16.21 7.56 20.66
N ILE A 207 15.69 6.40 20.30
CA ILE A 207 15.75 5.17 21.07
C ILE A 207 16.60 4.15 20.29
N GLU A 208 17.66 3.64 20.90
CA GLU A 208 18.41 2.49 20.42
C GLU A 208 17.78 1.20 20.96
N VAL A 209 17.48 0.27 20.05
CA VAL A 209 16.95 -1.05 20.38
C VAL A 209 17.97 -2.11 19.95
N SER A 210 18.47 -2.86 20.92
CA SER A 210 19.39 -3.97 20.72
C SER A 210 18.64 -5.31 20.79
N TYR A 211 18.99 -6.21 19.88
CA TYR A 211 18.35 -7.52 19.75
C TYR A 211 19.33 -8.64 20.09
N ASN A 212 18.80 -9.86 20.24
CA ASN A 212 19.59 -11.08 20.33
C ASN A 212 20.32 -11.45 19.04
N GLU A 213 19.85 -10.93 17.89
CA GLU A 213 20.47 -11.14 16.59
C GLU A 213 20.37 -9.88 15.70
N GLY A 214 21.44 -9.63 14.93
CA GLY A 214 21.56 -8.49 14.03
C GLY A 214 22.08 -7.21 14.71
N ALA A 215 22.21 -6.14 13.93
CA ALA A 215 22.66 -4.84 14.42
C ALA A 215 21.57 -4.12 15.23
N PRO A 216 21.95 -3.26 16.20
CA PRO A 216 21.02 -2.36 16.85
C PRO A 216 20.29 -1.45 15.84
N GLU A 217 19.07 -1.06 16.17
CA GLU A 217 18.23 -0.19 15.35
C GLU A 217 17.85 1.07 16.12
N LEU A 218 17.81 2.21 15.43
CA LEU A 218 17.39 3.48 16.00
C LEU A 218 15.92 3.76 15.66
N TYR A 219 15.16 4.19 16.66
CA TYR A 219 13.74 4.54 16.54
C TYR A 219 13.46 5.94 17.08
N LEU A 220 12.55 6.65 16.42
CA LEU A 220 12.06 7.96 16.83
C LEU A 220 10.71 7.83 17.53
N LEU A 221 10.64 8.39 18.75
CA LEU A 221 9.40 8.44 19.52
C LEU A 221 9.21 9.83 20.12
N PRO A 222 8.31 10.65 19.54
CA PRO A 222 7.77 11.80 20.24
C PRO A 222 6.95 11.36 21.45
N VAL A 223 7.11 12.04 22.58
CA VAL A 223 6.42 11.77 23.85
C VAL A 223 5.85 13.07 24.37
N SER A 224 4.56 13.03 24.70
CA SER A 224 3.83 14.12 25.33
C SER A 224 3.18 13.60 26.62
N TYR A 225 2.89 14.54 27.53
CA TYR A 225 2.21 14.27 28.79
C TYR A 225 0.86 14.96 28.84
N ALA A 226 -0.12 14.31 29.47
CA ALA A 226 -1.43 14.88 29.74
C ALA A 226 -1.96 14.37 31.07
N LEU A 227 -2.54 15.26 31.87
CA LEU A 227 -3.28 14.86 33.07
C LEU A 227 -4.58 14.14 32.70
N LYS A 228 -5.09 13.35 33.64
CA LYS A 228 -6.35 12.63 33.48
C LYS A 228 -7.48 13.61 33.10
N GLY A 229 -8.17 13.31 32.00
CA GLY A 229 -9.25 14.14 31.46
C GLY A 229 -8.80 15.16 30.41
N GLN A 230 -7.51 15.44 30.27
CA GLN A 230 -6.98 16.33 29.22
C GLN A 230 -6.71 15.61 27.90
N PHE A 231 -6.54 14.29 27.93
CA PHE A 231 -6.38 13.48 26.72
C PHE A 231 -7.75 13.10 26.13
N ASN A 232 -8.21 13.88 25.16
CA ASN A 232 -9.50 13.68 24.50
C ASN A 232 -9.32 13.06 23.11
N LYS A 233 -9.04 11.76 23.05
CA LYS A 233 -8.95 10.98 21.80
C LYS A 233 -9.88 9.77 21.86
N SER A 234 -10.22 9.22 20.69
CA SER A 234 -11.06 8.03 20.62
C SER A 234 -10.40 6.84 21.32
N GLU A 235 -11.18 5.82 21.72
CA GLU A 235 -10.62 4.61 22.34
C GLU A 235 -9.59 3.92 21.44
N GLU A 236 -9.82 3.91 20.13
CA GLU A 236 -8.87 3.34 19.16
C GLU A 236 -7.56 4.11 19.10
N GLU A 237 -7.61 5.43 19.10
CA GLU A 237 -6.40 6.28 19.13
C GLU A 237 -5.68 6.14 20.46
N SER A 238 -6.42 6.12 21.57
CA SER A 238 -5.89 5.93 22.92
C SER A 238 -5.10 4.63 23.03
N ASN A 239 -5.63 3.52 22.49
CA ASN A 239 -4.97 2.22 22.48
C ASN A 239 -3.67 2.21 21.68
N LYS A 240 -3.50 3.12 20.72
CA LYS A 240 -2.27 3.24 19.91
C LYS A 240 -1.31 4.28 20.46
N ALA A 241 -1.81 5.32 21.11
CA ALA A 241 -1.05 6.48 21.53
C ALA A 241 -0.43 6.30 22.93
N ILE A 242 -1.15 5.67 23.87
CA ILE A 242 -0.73 5.63 25.27
C ILE A 242 0.50 4.72 25.42
N ILE A 243 1.58 5.31 25.93
CA ILE A 243 2.84 4.64 26.26
C ILE A 243 2.72 4.03 27.66
N CYS A 244 2.32 4.83 28.65
CA CYS A 244 2.09 4.39 30.02
C CYS A 244 1.16 5.32 30.79
N HIS A 245 0.59 4.82 31.89
CA HIS A 245 -0.02 5.66 32.91
C HIS A 245 1.05 6.12 33.89
N LEU A 246 1.04 7.41 34.24
CA LEU A 246 2.04 8.01 35.11
C LEU A 246 1.35 8.65 36.32
N VAL A 247 1.85 8.34 37.52
CA VAL A 247 1.46 9.03 38.75
C VAL A 247 2.62 9.93 39.17
N SER A 248 2.37 11.23 39.27
CA SER A 248 3.32 12.27 39.69
C SER A 248 2.70 13.15 40.79
N GLU A 249 3.43 14.15 41.29
CA GLU A 249 2.89 15.14 42.24
C GLU A 249 1.75 15.96 41.65
N GLU A 250 1.73 16.13 40.32
CA GLU A 250 0.67 16.81 39.58
C GLU A 250 -0.62 15.95 39.48
N GLY A 251 -0.54 14.67 39.83
CA GLY A 251 -1.66 13.73 39.89
C GLY A 251 -1.54 12.54 38.94
N GLN A 252 -2.68 11.98 38.57
CA GLN A 252 -2.74 10.89 37.58
C GLN A 252 -2.71 11.46 36.17
N GLY A 253 -1.75 11.02 35.35
CA GLY A 253 -1.63 11.38 33.95
C GLY A 253 -1.25 10.20 33.07
N ILE A 254 -0.92 10.50 31.83
CA ILE A 254 -0.45 9.55 30.84
C ILE A 254 0.75 10.11 30.08
N LEU A 255 1.69 9.22 29.73
CA LEU A 255 2.62 9.45 28.65
C LEU A 255 2.05 8.84 27.39
N TYR A 256 2.09 9.59 26.30
CA TYR A 256 1.56 9.15 25.01
C TYR A 256 2.43 9.66 23.86
N ASP A 257 2.27 9.04 22.70
CA ASP A 257 2.99 9.43 21.50
C ASP A 257 2.61 10.85 21.08
N GLY A 258 3.61 11.74 21.03
CA GLY A 258 3.40 13.17 20.82
C GLY A 258 2.83 13.51 19.44
N LEU A 259 2.81 12.59 18.48
CA LEU A 259 2.07 12.83 17.23
C LEU A 259 0.55 12.86 17.41
N TYR A 260 0.01 12.34 18.52
CA TYR A 260 -1.39 12.53 18.87
C TYR A 260 -1.68 13.88 19.53
N ASP A 261 -0.64 14.63 19.92
CA ASP A 261 -0.74 15.99 20.43
C ASP A 261 -0.81 17.00 19.27
N ASP A 262 -1.91 17.75 19.20
CA ASP A 262 -2.19 18.69 18.12
C ASP A 262 -1.25 19.90 18.15
N GLU A 263 -0.83 20.33 19.34
CA GLU A 263 0.13 21.42 19.52
C GLU A 263 1.54 21.00 19.16
N PHE A 264 1.94 19.77 19.51
CA PHE A 264 3.23 19.22 19.09
C PHE A 264 3.35 19.17 17.56
N ARG A 265 2.32 18.68 16.86
CA ARG A 265 2.29 18.70 15.38
C ARG A 265 2.43 20.13 14.84
N ARG A 266 1.73 21.10 15.43
CA ARG A 266 1.86 22.52 15.06
C ARG A 266 3.30 23.03 15.24
N MET A 267 3.97 22.66 16.34
CA MET A 267 5.37 23.05 16.57
C MET A 267 6.34 22.48 15.53
N LEU A 268 6.13 21.24 15.08
CA LEU A 268 6.95 20.65 14.01
C LEU A 268 6.86 21.48 12.73
N LEU A 269 5.63 21.81 12.30
CA LEU A 269 5.39 22.62 11.11
C LEU A 269 5.98 24.03 11.26
N GLN A 270 5.72 24.70 12.39
CA GLN A 270 6.29 26.03 12.66
C GLN A 270 7.81 26.01 12.73
N GLY A 271 8.40 24.94 13.28
CA GLY A 271 9.85 24.72 13.31
C GLY A 271 10.43 24.70 11.91
N ILE A 272 9.78 23.99 10.97
CA ILE A 272 10.16 23.93 9.55
C ILE A 272 10.08 25.32 8.93
N ILE A 273 8.93 25.98 8.97
CA ILE A 273 8.72 27.28 8.31
C ILE A 273 9.63 28.37 8.87
N LYS A 274 9.87 28.38 10.18
CA LYS A 274 10.75 29.34 10.86
C LYS A 274 12.22 28.92 10.89
N ARG A 275 12.57 27.76 10.31
CA ARG A 275 13.94 27.22 10.23
C ARG A 275 14.64 27.17 11.59
N LYS A 276 13.93 26.66 12.60
CA LYS A 276 14.42 26.57 13.98
C LYS A 276 15.62 25.60 14.10
N ARG A 277 16.36 25.75 15.20
CA ARG A 277 17.37 24.80 15.66
C ARG A 277 17.08 24.47 17.12
N ILE A 278 17.10 23.20 17.47
CA ILE A 278 16.91 22.73 18.85
C ILE A 278 18.16 21.97 19.26
N ARG A 279 18.70 22.26 20.45
CA ARG A 279 19.88 21.58 20.98
C ARG A 279 19.55 20.12 21.30
N ALA A 280 20.40 19.21 20.84
CA ALA A 280 20.36 17.80 21.21
C ALA A 280 21.59 17.46 22.08
N LYS A 281 21.66 16.24 22.62
CA LYS A 281 22.78 15.83 23.48
C LYS A 281 24.07 15.66 22.66
N THR A 282 23.99 15.02 21.50
CA THR A 282 25.16 14.78 20.63
C THR A 282 25.22 15.70 19.40
N GLY A 283 24.34 16.70 19.31
CA GLY A 283 24.28 17.59 18.13
C GLY A 283 23.15 18.61 18.18
N GLU A 284 22.53 18.87 17.03
CA GLU A 284 21.40 19.77 16.88
C GLU A 284 20.32 19.19 15.96
N LEU A 285 19.06 19.42 16.33
CA LEU A 285 17.91 19.18 15.46
C LEU A 285 17.70 20.42 14.59
N VAL A 286 17.94 20.28 13.30
CA VAL A 286 17.89 21.38 12.32
C VAL A 286 16.64 21.25 11.47
N PHE A 287 15.87 22.33 11.42
CA PHE A 287 14.67 22.42 10.61
C PHE A 287 15.00 23.16 9.31
N TYR A 288 14.80 22.49 8.18
CA TYR A 288 15.01 23.03 6.84
C TYR A 288 13.66 23.34 6.18
N SER A 289 13.57 24.49 5.53
CA SER A 289 12.41 24.88 4.71
C SER A 289 12.87 25.41 3.37
N GLU A 290 12.23 24.91 2.31
CA GLU A 290 12.44 25.33 0.93
C GLU A 290 12.08 26.82 0.77
N LYS A 291 12.68 27.51 -0.21
CA LYS A 291 12.59 28.97 -0.36
C LYS A 291 11.15 29.46 -0.65
N LYS A 292 10.38 28.70 -1.42
CA LYS A 292 8.98 29.00 -1.77
C LYS A 292 7.97 28.48 -0.74
N ALA A 293 8.38 27.65 0.22
CA ALA A 293 7.48 27.11 1.25
C ALA A 293 6.67 28.18 2.00
N LYS A 294 7.24 29.38 2.25
CA LYS A 294 6.52 30.51 2.86
C LYS A 294 5.41 31.11 1.99
N GLN A 295 5.51 31.00 0.66
CA GLN A 295 4.48 31.51 -0.25
C GLN A 295 3.19 30.68 -0.16
N PHE A 296 3.30 29.42 0.25
CA PHE A 296 2.16 28.51 0.39
C PHE A 296 1.55 28.50 1.79
N MET A 297 2.21 29.13 2.78
CA MET A 297 1.69 29.27 4.16
C MET A 297 2.13 30.58 4.80
N PRO A 298 1.28 31.63 4.74
CA PRO A 298 1.43 32.83 5.55
C PRO A 298 1.39 32.50 7.05
N ASP A 299 2.11 33.28 7.87
CA ASP A 299 2.17 33.08 9.33
C ASP A 299 0.79 33.11 10.01
N GLU A 300 -0.17 33.87 9.45
CA GLU A 300 -1.55 33.97 9.96
C GLU A 300 -2.33 32.65 9.81
N GLU A 301 -2.11 31.90 8.74
CA GLU A 301 -2.81 30.64 8.49
C GLU A 301 -2.21 29.47 9.30
N LEU A 302 -0.91 29.53 9.63
CA LEU A 302 -0.19 28.52 10.41
C LEU A 302 -0.76 28.30 11.81
N ALA A 303 -1.37 29.34 12.41
CA ALA A 303 -1.96 29.26 13.75
C ALA A 303 -3.28 28.47 13.76
N VAL A 304 -4.05 28.54 12.66
CA VAL A 304 -5.42 28.01 12.57
C VAL A 304 -5.49 26.69 11.79
N LEU A 305 -4.37 26.27 11.21
CA LEU A 305 -4.33 25.11 10.33
C LEU A 305 -4.61 23.80 11.10
N SER A 306 -5.69 23.11 10.73
CA SER A 306 -6.01 21.80 11.28
C SER A 306 -4.98 20.76 10.85
N SER A 307 -4.60 19.85 11.75
CA SER A 307 -3.70 18.74 11.44
C SER A 307 -4.35 17.39 11.78
N ARG A 308 -4.20 16.40 10.90
CA ARG A 308 -4.73 15.04 11.09
C ARG A 308 -3.65 13.99 10.90
N LEU A 309 -3.67 12.96 11.74
CA LEU A 309 -2.78 11.81 11.63
C LEU A 309 -3.33 10.81 10.60
N LEU A 310 -2.49 10.31 9.72
CA LEU A 310 -2.83 9.24 8.80
C LEU A 310 -2.46 7.89 9.42
N THR A 311 -3.44 6.99 9.52
CA THR A 311 -3.27 5.67 10.13
C THR A 311 -2.90 4.56 9.12
N ALA A 312 -2.65 4.90 7.86
CA ALA A 312 -2.54 3.95 6.74
C ALA A 312 -1.12 3.40 6.49
N GLU A 313 -0.06 4.11 6.89
CA GLU A 313 1.32 3.72 6.55
C GLU A 313 1.92 2.69 7.53
N GLN A 314 2.73 1.76 7.00
CA GLN A 314 3.22 0.60 7.74
C GLN A 314 4.55 0.84 8.48
N SER A 315 5.45 1.68 7.97
CA SER A 315 6.78 1.93 8.54
C SER A 315 6.96 3.31 9.17
N ASN A 316 6.15 4.29 8.74
CA ASN A 316 6.27 5.69 9.15
C ASN A 316 4.97 6.21 9.72
N THR A 317 4.99 7.45 10.21
CA THR A 317 3.77 8.14 10.64
C THR A 317 3.65 9.46 9.90
N SER A 318 2.48 9.68 9.31
CA SER A 318 2.26 10.85 8.45
C SER A 318 1.17 11.77 8.98
N VAL A 319 1.37 13.06 8.80
CA VAL A 319 0.47 14.13 9.24
C VAL A 319 0.07 14.97 8.04
N VAL A 320 -1.22 15.19 7.86
CA VAL A 320 -1.74 16.14 6.87
C VAL A 320 -2.12 17.44 7.56
N TYR A 321 -1.66 18.55 7.00
CA TYR A 321 -1.90 19.91 7.47
C TYR A 321 -2.80 20.63 6.48
N GLY A 322 -4.06 20.86 6.86
CA GLY A 322 -5.07 21.62 6.10
C GLY A 322 -5.28 21.14 4.66
N ASP A 323 -5.02 19.85 4.37
CA ASP A 323 -4.98 19.27 3.01
C ASP A 323 -4.11 20.06 2.01
N ARG A 324 -3.07 20.74 2.52
CA ARG A 324 -2.08 21.50 1.74
C ARG A 324 -0.67 20.94 1.87
N LEU A 325 -0.32 20.44 3.05
CA LEU A 325 0.99 19.85 3.30
C LEU A 325 0.87 18.45 3.90
N TYR A 326 1.88 17.64 3.61
CA TYR A 326 2.05 16.27 4.05
C TYR A 326 3.41 16.16 4.75
N LEU A 327 3.41 15.82 6.03
CA LEU A 327 4.63 15.56 6.79
C LEU A 327 4.76 14.06 7.03
N LYS A 328 5.81 13.46 6.48
CA LYS A 328 6.21 12.07 6.72
C LYS A 328 7.27 12.05 7.81
N LEU A 329 6.98 11.45 8.96
CA LEU A 329 7.94 11.29 10.07
C LEU A 329 8.46 9.85 10.08
N TYR A 330 9.79 9.72 10.00
CA TYR A 330 10.47 8.44 9.93
C TYR A 330 10.59 7.82 11.32
N ARG A 331 9.96 6.66 11.53
CA ARG A 331 9.99 5.98 12.84
C ARG A 331 11.26 5.19 13.05
N ARG A 332 11.75 4.52 12.00
CA ARG A 332 13.05 3.86 12.02
C ARG A 332 14.08 4.78 11.39
N LEU A 333 15.10 5.14 12.16
CA LEU A 333 16.17 6.01 11.72
C LEU A 333 17.37 5.17 11.25
N GLY A 334 18.17 5.75 10.38
CA GLY A 334 19.49 5.24 10.04
C GLY A 334 20.41 6.38 9.69
N GLU A 335 21.72 6.11 9.74
CA GLU A 335 22.73 7.11 9.40
C GLU A 335 22.77 7.34 7.89
N GLY A 336 22.90 8.62 7.50
CA GLY A 336 22.83 9.04 6.10
C GLY A 336 21.48 9.65 5.72
N LEU A 337 21.47 10.32 4.56
CA LEU A 337 20.26 10.88 3.98
C LEU A 337 19.23 9.78 3.70
N ASN A 338 18.00 9.99 4.17
CA ASN A 338 16.90 9.11 3.82
C ASN A 338 16.68 9.15 2.29
N PRO A 339 16.60 8.00 1.59
CA PRO A 339 16.48 7.97 0.13
C PRO A 339 15.28 8.75 -0.40
N ASP A 340 14.15 8.71 0.31
CA ASP A 340 12.93 9.41 -0.08
C ASP A 340 13.12 10.92 -0.01
N ALA A 341 13.64 11.41 1.11
CA ALA A 341 13.96 12.83 1.28
C ALA A 341 15.02 13.33 0.29
N GLU A 342 16.08 12.55 0.05
CA GLU A 342 17.14 12.89 -0.90
C GLU A 342 16.61 13.01 -2.34
N VAL A 343 15.86 12.00 -2.79
CA VAL A 343 15.33 11.94 -4.15
C VAL A 343 14.27 13.02 -4.39
N VAL A 344 13.29 13.14 -3.50
CA VAL A 344 12.21 14.12 -3.64
C VAL A 344 12.75 15.55 -3.60
N ARG A 345 13.69 15.83 -2.69
CA ARG A 345 14.35 17.13 -2.63
C ARG A 345 15.08 17.46 -3.93
N ARG A 346 15.88 16.54 -4.48
CA ARG A 346 16.57 16.76 -5.77
C ARG A 346 15.56 17.00 -6.90
N LEU A 347 14.57 16.12 -7.03
CA LEU A 347 13.58 16.19 -8.09
C LEU A 347 12.79 17.50 -8.03
N THR A 348 12.60 18.07 -6.84
CA THR A 348 11.93 19.36 -6.63
C THR A 348 12.86 20.55 -6.86
N GLU A 349 13.99 20.61 -6.15
CA GLU A 349 14.85 21.80 -6.05
C GLU A 349 15.81 21.94 -7.24
N THR A 350 16.24 20.83 -7.85
CA THR A 350 17.27 20.81 -8.90
C THR A 350 16.70 20.47 -10.27
N VAL A 351 15.88 19.42 -10.37
CA VAL A 351 15.41 18.89 -11.66
C VAL A 351 14.04 19.46 -12.07
N HIS A 352 13.26 19.93 -11.09
CA HIS A 352 11.90 20.46 -11.28
C HIS A 352 10.94 19.47 -11.94
N TYR A 353 10.99 18.20 -11.53
CA TYR A 353 10.08 17.16 -12.00
C TYR A 353 8.68 17.32 -11.34
N PRO A 354 7.60 17.50 -12.12
CA PRO A 354 6.30 17.90 -11.57
C PRO A 354 5.44 16.74 -11.03
N HIS A 355 5.69 15.49 -11.44
CA HIS A 355 4.84 14.34 -11.11
C HIS A 355 5.27 13.59 -9.84
N ILE A 356 5.69 14.35 -8.82
CA ILE A 356 5.94 13.90 -7.45
C ILE A 356 5.34 14.91 -6.47
N PRO A 357 5.04 14.53 -5.21
CA PRO A 357 4.77 15.51 -4.15
C PRO A 357 5.99 16.42 -4.00
N GLN A 358 5.79 17.72 -4.18
CA GLN A 358 6.90 18.67 -4.18
C GLN A 358 7.45 18.84 -2.75
N PHE A 359 8.77 18.77 -2.62
CA PHE A 359 9.46 18.95 -1.35
C PHE A 359 9.25 20.39 -0.81
N ALA A 360 8.93 20.51 0.48
CA ALA A 360 8.72 21.80 1.16
C ALA A 360 9.65 22.01 2.36
N GLY A 361 10.17 20.94 2.97
CA GLY A 361 11.07 21.05 4.11
C GLY A 361 11.46 19.71 4.70
N ALA A 362 12.36 19.72 5.68
CA ALA A 362 12.79 18.53 6.40
C ALA A 362 13.21 18.87 7.83
N ILE A 363 13.28 17.84 8.67
CA ILE A 363 13.89 17.89 9.99
C ILE A 363 15.04 16.90 9.99
N GLU A 364 16.23 17.34 10.40
CA GLU A 364 17.44 16.52 10.41
C GLU A 364 18.13 16.61 11.78
N LEU A 365 18.59 15.49 12.32
CA LEU A 365 19.52 15.46 13.43
C LEU A 365 20.94 15.51 12.88
N ARG A 366 21.65 16.60 13.17
CA ARG A 366 23.04 16.81 12.73
C ARG A 366 23.98 16.68 13.91
N ARG A 367 25.00 15.83 13.75
CA ARG A 367 26.03 15.59 14.77
C ARG A 367 27.40 15.97 14.19
N PRO A 368 28.35 16.45 15.01
CA PRO A 368 29.70 16.74 14.54
C PRO A 368 30.34 15.49 13.89
N GLN A 369 30.93 15.67 12.71
CA GLN A 369 31.68 14.62 11.99
C GLN A 369 30.87 13.35 11.65
N ALA A 370 29.54 13.42 11.63
CA ALA A 370 28.68 12.33 11.22
C ALA A 370 27.69 12.78 10.15
N GLU A 371 27.24 11.83 9.33
CA GLU A 371 26.18 12.07 8.36
C GLU A 371 24.87 12.49 9.07
N PRO A 372 24.09 13.41 8.47
CA PRO A 372 22.80 13.81 9.02
C PRO A 372 21.82 12.63 9.03
N ILE A 373 20.98 12.58 10.06
CA ILE A 373 19.87 11.62 10.16
C ILE A 373 18.59 12.37 9.82
N THR A 374 17.89 11.97 8.75
CA THR A 374 16.58 12.55 8.40
C THR A 374 15.51 12.06 9.37
N ILE A 375 14.87 13.00 10.07
CA ILE A 375 13.82 12.75 11.07
C ILE A 375 12.43 12.84 10.43
N ALA A 376 12.22 13.84 9.58
CA ALA A 376 10.96 14.01 8.86
C ALA A 376 11.16 14.75 7.54
N MET A 377 10.23 14.56 6.62
CA MET A 377 10.13 15.29 5.36
C MET A 377 8.74 15.92 5.24
N LEU A 378 8.69 17.18 4.83
CA LEU A 378 7.48 17.93 4.53
C LEU A 378 7.36 18.10 3.01
N GLN A 379 6.18 17.80 2.47
CA GLN A 379 5.84 17.87 1.06
C GLN A 379 4.52 18.59 0.85
N HIS A 380 4.24 19.00 -0.38
CA HIS A 380 2.92 19.45 -0.79
C HIS A 380 1.94 18.27 -0.80
N TYR A 381 0.75 18.50 -0.26
CA TYR A 381 -0.33 17.54 -0.32
C TYR A 381 -0.87 17.44 -1.75
N VAL A 382 -1.02 16.22 -2.24
CA VAL A 382 -1.52 15.94 -3.59
C VAL A 382 -2.98 15.53 -3.47
N SER A 383 -3.89 16.38 -3.95
CA SER A 383 -5.31 16.01 -4.10
C SER A 383 -5.43 14.88 -5.13
N ASN A 384 -6.03 13.76 -4.72
CA ASN A 384 -6.10 12.54 -5.52
C ASN A 384 -7.43 11.80 -5.28
N THR A 385 -7.81 10.93 -6.21
CA THR A 385 -9.00 10.08 -6.11
C THR A 385 -8.71 8.71 -5.49
N GLY A 386 -7.43 8.40 -5.27
CA GLY A 386 -6.95 7.13 -4.73
C GLY A 386 -5.58 6.76 -5.28
N ASP A 387 -5.12 5.54 -4.97
CA ASP A 387 -3.94 4.95 -5.57
C ASP A 387 -4.26 4.27 -6.92
N ALA A 388 -3.26 4.13 -7.78
CA ALA A 388 -3.40 3.50 -9.09
C ALA A 388 -3.68 2.00 -8.96
N TRP A 389 -3.39 1.39 -7.81
CA TRP A 389 -3.69 -0.03 -7.55
C TRP A 389 -5.20 -0.26 -7.47
N THR A 390 -5.90 0.52 -6.65
CA THR A 390 -7.35 0.45 -6.48
C THR A 390 -8.05 0.79 -7.79
N TYR A 391 -7.62 1.85 -8.48
CA TYR A 391 -8.12 2.19 -9.81
C TYR A 391 -7.97 1.03 -10.81
N THR A 392 -6.81 0.36 -10.81
CA THR A 392 -6.56 -0.79 -11.68
C THR A 392 -7.46 -1.98 -11.34
N LEU A 393 -7.67 -2.28 -10.04
CA LEU A 393 -8.54 -3.36 -9.61
C LEU A 393 -9.98 -3.14 -10.07
N ASP A 394 -10.49 -1.90 -9.98
CA ASP A 394 -11.83 -1.54 -10.45
C ASP A 394 -11.95 -1.75 -11.96
N VAL A 395 -10.94 -1.32 -12.74
CA VAL A 395 -10.92 -1.54 -14.19
C VAL A 395 -10.85 -3.02 -14.56
N VAL A 396 -10.06 -3.83 -13.85
CA VAL A 396 -10.04 -5.29 -14.08
C VAL A 396 -11.39 -5.91 -13.76
N ALA A 397 -12.05 -5.47 -12.67
CA ALA A 397 -13.36 -5.97 -12.31
C ALA A 397 -14.38 -5.69 -13.42
N GLU A 398 -14.42 -4.46 -13.93
CA GLU A 398 -15.25 -4.08 -15.08
C GLU A 398 -14.90 -4.89 -16.34
N TYR A 399 -13.61 -5.12 -16.60
CA TYR A 399 -13.18 -5.95 -17.73
C TYR A 399 -13.73 -7.37 -17.65
N PHE A 400 -13.60 -8.04 -16.50
CA PHE A 400 -14.15 -9.38 -16.31
C PHE A 400 -15.68 -9.40 -16.36
N GLU A 401 -16.33 -8.37 -15.85
CA GLU A 401 -17.76 -8.18 -15.99
C GLU A 401 -18.16 -8.15 -17.48
N ARG A 402 -17.53 -7.29 -18.30
CA ARG A 402 -17.80 -7.20 -19.75
C ARG A 402 -17.54 -8.54 -20.45
N VAL A 403 -16.45 -9.24 -20.11
CA VAL A 403 -16.16 -10.57 -20.65
C VAL A 403 -17.26 -11.58 -20.31
N LEU A 404 -17.74 -11.60 -19.06
CA LEU A 404 -18.84 -12.48 -18.64
C LEU A 404 -20.16 -12.15 -19.33
N SER A 405 -20.43 -10.87 -19.58
CA SER A 405 -21.64 -10.44 -20.28
C SER A 405 -21.71 -10.98 -21.71
N ARG A 406 -20.55 -11.22 -22.33
CA ARG A 406 -20.45 -11.74 -23.71
C ARG A 406 -19.92 -13.17 -23.76
N ARG A 407 -20.13 -13.95 -22.71
CA ARG A 407 -19.53 -15.29 -22.54
C ARG A 407 -19.71 -16.18 -23.77
N ASP A 408 -20.90 -16.24 -24.35
CA ASP A 408 -21.19 -17.14 -25.47
C ASP A 408 -20.53 -16.70 -26.77
N GLU A 409 -20.49 -15.38 -27.03
CA GLU A 409 -19.79 -14.79 -28.17
C GLU A 409 -18.27 -15.00 -28.05
N LEU A 410 -17.75 -14.89 -26.83
CA LEU A 410 -16.33 -14.91 -26.53
C LEU A 410 -15.75 -16.32 -26.29
N ARG A 411 -16.60 -17.34 -26.14
CA ARG A 411 -16.18 -18.72 -25.79
C ARG A 411 -15.19 -19.33 -26.78
N HIS A 412 -15.28 -18.94 -28.05
CA HIS A 412 -14.46 -19.46 -29.14
C HIS A 412 -13.41 -18.46 -29.63
N VAL A 413 -13.31 -17.29 -28.99
CA VAL A 413 -12.31 -16.28 -29.35
C VAL A 413 -10.95 -16.71 -28.83
N THR A 414 -10.00 -16.85 -29.74
CA THR A 414 -8.59 -17.09 -29.43
C THR A 414 -7.77 -15.89 -29.87
N PHE A 415 -6.82 -15.47 -29.04
CA PHE A 415 -5.86 -14.44 -29.39
C PHE A 415 -4.51 -15.06 -29.73
N GLU A 416 -3.91 -14.60 -30.82
CA GLU A 416 -2.46 -14.70 -30.95
C GLU A 416 -1.86 -13.69 -29.98
N LEU A 417 -1.28 -14.19 -28.90
CA LEU A 417 -0.66 -13.37 -27.88
C LEU A 417 0.69 -12.87 -28.39
N PRO A 418 0.89 -11.55 -28.53
CA PRO A 418 2.14 -11.02 -29.03
C PRO A 418 3.21 -11.08 -27.93
N MET A 419 4.48 -10.99 -28.33
CA MET A 419 5.55 -10.89 -27.33
C MET A 419 5.46 -9.54 -26.60
N LEU A 420 5.88 -9.54 -25.33
CA LEU A 420 5.75 -8.38 -24.45
C LEU A 420 6.44 -7.11 -25.01
N LEU A 421 7.59 -7.29 -25.68
CA LEU A 421 8.40 -6.20 -26.22
C LEU A 421 8.08 -5.81 -27.68
N ASP A 422 7.07 -6.43 -28.32
CA ASP A 422 6.62 -6.07 -29.67
C ASP A 422 5.72 -4.81 -29.68
N VAL A 423 6.18 -3.73 -29.06
CA VAL A 423 5.40 -2.49 -28.86
C VAL A 423 5.19 -1.65 -30.13
N SER A 424 6.02 -1.83 -31.16
CA SER A 424 5.94 -1.04 -32.41
C SER A 424 5.06 -1.65 -33.50
N ALA A 425 4.84 -2.97 -33.50
CA ALA A 425 4.31 -3.69 -34.66
C ALA A 425 2.85 -4.16 -34.56
N ALA A 426 2.30 -4.34 -33.35
CA ALA A 426 0.95 -4.88 -33.16
C ALA A 426 0.00 -3.85 -32.51
N GLN A 427 -1.03 -3.46 -33.26
CA GLN A 427 -2.16 -2.70 -32.75
C GLN A 427 -2.96 -3.56 -31.77
N ILE A 428 -3.56 -2.93 -30.76
CA ILE A 428 -4.44 -3.63 -29.82
C ILE A 428 -5.71 -4.01 -30.60
N PRO A 429 -6.15 -5.29 -30.58
CA PRO A 429 -7.38 -5.71 -31.24
C PRO A 429 -8.58 -4.84 -30.82
N PRO A 430 -9.49 -4.46 -31.75
CA PRO A 430 -10.66 -3.64 -31.43
C PRO A 430 -11.51 -4.22 -30.28
N LEU A 431 -11.63 -5.54 -30.22
CA LEU A 431 -12.33 -6.23 -29.13
C LEU A 431 -11.68 -5.94 -27.76
N LEU A 432 -10.35 -5.92 -27.67
CA LEU A 432 -9.66 -5.63 -26.41
C LEU A 432 -9.71 -4.15 -26.05
N HIS A 433 -9.75 -3.26 -27.04
CA HIS A 433 -10.06 -1.84 -26.81
C HIS A 433 -11.41 -1.66 -26.11
N GLU A 434 -12.43 -2.38 -26.56
CA GLU A 434 -13.77 -2.34 -25.98
C GLU A 434 -13.82 -2.99 -24.60
N LEU A 435 -13.25 -4.18 -24.45
CA LEU A 435 -13.29 -4.91 -23.18
C LEU A 435 -12.47 -4.22 -22.09
N ILE A 436 -11.23 -3.81 -22.38
CA ILE A 436 -10.34 -3.15 -21.40
C ILE A 436 -10.79 -1.71 -21.15
N GLY A 437 -11.23 -1.02 -22.21
CA GLY A 437 -11.55 0.40 -22.20
C GLY A 437 -10.39 1.28 -22.69
N ASN A 438 -10.68 2.10 -23.70
CA ASN A 438 -9.71 3.00 -24.34
C ASN A 438 -9.02 3.93 -23.33
N MET A 439 -9.80 4.55 -22.44
CA MET A 439 -9.28 5.47 -21.44
C MET A 439 -8.21 4.81 -20.56
N TYR A 440 -8.43 3.56 -20.14
CA TYR A 440 -7.45 2.89 -19.28
C TYR A 440 -6.17 2.52 -20.03
N LEU A 441 -6.25 2.14 -21.30
CA LEU A 441 -5.07 1.89 -22.13
C LEU A 441 -4.25 3.17 -22.32
N ASP A 442 -4.90 4.31 -22.52
CA ASP A 442 -4.24 5.62 -22.58
C ASP A 442 -3.60 5.99 -21.24
N MET A 443 -4.30 5.74 -20.12
CA MET A 443 -3.73 5.94 -18.78
C MET A 443 -2.53 5.01 -18.53
N ALA A 444 -2.57 3.73 -18.93
CA ALA A 444 -1.43 2.83 -18.81
C ALA A 444 -0.22 3.36 -19.61
N SER A 445 -0.46 3.90 -20.81
CA SER A 445 0.59 4.55 -21.61
C SER A 445 1.13 5.82 -20.95
N LEU A 446 0.26 6.66 -20.40
CA LEU A 446 0.64 7.86 -19.65
C LEU A 446 1.50 7.48 -18.43
N LEU A 447 1.14 6.44 -17.68
CA LEU A 447 1.95 5.93 -16.57
C LEU A 447 3.35 5.49 -17.04
N GLY A 448 3.43 4.85 -18.21
CA GLY A 448 4.69 4.54 -18.88
C GLY A 448 5.53 5.78 -19.15
N GLN A 449 4.91 6.82 -19.71
CA GLN A 449 5.55 8.10 -19.94
C GLN A 449 6.04 8.76 -18.64
N ARG A 450 5.21 8.84 -17.58
CA ARG A 450 5.62 9.40 -16.28
C ARG A 450 6.78 8.62 -15.65
N THR A 451 6.77 7.30 -15.79
CA THR A 451 7.87 6.45 -15.32
C THR A 451 9.18 6.76 -16.08
N ALA A 452 9.11 6.96 -17.39
CA ALA A 452 10.27 7.32 -18.21
C ALA A 452 10.80 8.72 -17.87
N GLU A 453 9.91 9.71 -17.75
CA GLU A 453 10.27 11.08 -17.37
C GLU A 453 10.93 11.13 -15.98
N LEU A 454 10.43 10.34 -15.02
CA LEU A 454 11.09 10.16 -13.73
C LEU A 454 12.51 9.62 -13.88
N HIS A 455 12.71 8.55 -14.65
CA HIS A 455 14.05 7.97 -14.84
C HIS A 455 15.01 8.91 -15.55
N LEU A 456 14.52 9.67 -16.55
CA LEU A 456 15.28 10.75 -17.19
C LEU A 456 15.69 11.80 -16.16
N ALA A 457 14.75 12.25 -15.33
CA ALA A 457 15.00 13.22 -14.26
C ALA A 457 16.04 12.71 -13.24
N LEU A 458 15.94 11.44 -12.81
CA LEU A 458 16.89 10.82 -11.88
C LEU A 458 18.29 10.62 -12.48
N SER A 459 18.37 10.46 -13.80
CA SER A 459 19.63 10.31 -14.53
C SER A 459 20.28 11.66 -14.91
N SER A 460 19.59 12.78 -14.68
CA SER A 460 20.08 14.12 -15.01
C SER A 460 21.15 14.58 -14.03
N GLY A 461 22.10 15.40 -14.49
CA GLY A 461 23.13 16.03 -13.65
C GLY A 461 24.37 15.15 -13.42
N PRO A 462 25.28 15.04 -14.42
CA PRO A 462 26.47 14.17 -14.35
C PRO A 462 27.51 14.61 -13.31
N HIS A 463 27.39 15.82 -12.77
CA HIS A 463 28.31 16.37 -11.77
C HIS A 463 27.91 16.02 -10.32
N ASP A 464 26.73 15.45 -10.11
CA ASP A 464 26.33 14.96 -8.79
C ASP A 464 26.64 13.47 -8.67
N GLU A 465 27.67 13.13 -7.91
CA GLU A 465 28.12 11.74 -7.74
C GLU A 465 27.01 10.79 -7.27
N ALA A 466 26.06 11.25 -6.44
CA ALA A 466 24.99 10.40 -5.92
C ALA A 466 23.95 10.02 -7.01
N PHE A 467 23.88 10.79 -8.10
CA PHE A 467 22.88 10.62 -9.16
C PHE A 467 23.47 10.36 -10.55
N ALA A 468 24.76 10.68 -10.76
CA ALA A 468 25.46 10.48 -12.01
C ALA A 468 25.31 9.02 -12.48
N PRO A 469 24.85 8.78 -13.72
CA PRO A 469 24.76 7.44 -14.27
C PRO A 469 26.11 6.72 -14.26
N GLU A 470 26.12 5.44 -13.91
CA GLU A 470 27.32 4.62 -13.89
C GLU A 470 27.23 3.49 -14.93
N PRO A 471 28.33 3.09 -15.58
CA PRO A 471 28.28 2.03 -16.59
C PRO A 471 27.92 0.68 -15.95
N PHE A 472 27.15 -0.14 -16.67
CA PHE A 472 26.82 -1.50 -16.26
C PHE A 472 28.03 -2.43 -16.50
N THR A 473 28.97 -2.47 -15.54
CA THR A 473 30.23 -3.19 -15.71
C THR A 473 30.07 -4.72 -15.65
N LEU A 474 31.03 -5.47 -16.20
CA LEU A 474 31.05 -6.93 -16.10
C LEU A 474 31.14 -7.44 -14.65
N LEU A 475 31.84 -6.70 -13.77
CA LEU A 475 31.90 -7.03 -12.34
C LEU A 475 30.53 -6.86 -11.68
N TYR A 476 29.82 -5.77 -12.01
CA TYR A 476 28.46 -5.56 -11.54
C TYR A 476 27.50 -6.63 -12.08
N GLN A 477 27.58 -6.98 -13.38
CA GLN A 477 26.82 -8.10 -13.98
C GLN A 477 27.00 -9.40 -13.17
N LYS A 478 28.24 -9.77 -12.86
CA LYS A 478 28.56 -10.97 -12.06
C LYS A 478 27.98 -10.88 -10.64
N SER A 479 28.15 -9.74 -9.97
CA SER A 479 27.59 -9.50 -8.63
C SER A 479 26.07 -9.59 -8.62
N ARG A 480 25.40 -9.02 -9.63
CA ARG A 480 23.94 -9.12 -9.78
C ARG A 480 23.48 -10.55 -9.99
N TYR A 481 24.14 -11.31 -10.86
CA TYR A 481 23.84 -12.72 -11.06
C TYR A 481 23.99 -13.53 -9.76
N GLN A 482 25.08 -13.34 -9.01
CA GLN A 482 25.30 -14.03 -7.73
C GLN A 482 24.21 -13.68 -6.68
N SER A 483 23.79 -12.42 -6.64
CA SER A 483 22.69 -11.97 -5.78
C SER A 483 21.37 -12.66 -6.13
N MET A 484 21.07 -12.79 -7.43
CA MET A 484 19.87 -13.50 -7.92
C MET A 484 19.95 -15.01 -7.66
N ASP A 485 21.08 -15.68 -7.89
CA ASP A 485 21.25 -17.11 -7.56
C ASP A 485 21.06 -17.36 -6.06
N SER A 486 21.59 -16.46 -5.22
CA SER A 486 21.40 -16.51 -3.77
C SER A 486 19.93 -16.34 -3.36
N LEU A 487 19.18 -15.47 -4.05
CA LEU A 487 17.74 -15.31 -3.84
C LEU A 487 17.00 -16.60 -4.21
N VAL A 488 17.28 -17.20 -5.37
CA VAL A 488 16.68 -18.47 -5.82
C VAL A 488 16.92 -19.59 -4.81
N ARG A 489 18.15 -19.71 -4.29
CA ARG A 489 18.50 -20.71 -3.27
C ARG A 489 17.72 -20.50 -1.97
N ARG A 490 17.62 -19.25 -1.51
CA ARG A 490 16.89 -18.88 -0.28
C ARG A 490 15.39 -19.20 -0.40
N VAL A 491 14.77 -18.83 -1.51
CA VAL A 491 13.35 -19.14 -1.77
C VAL A 491 13.14 -20.65 -1.91
N SER A 492 14.07 -21.37 -2.54
CA SER A 492 14.05 -22.84 -2.61
C SER A 492 14.06 -23.49 -1.22
N GLN A 493 14.78 -22.93 -0.25
CA GLN A 493 14.78 -23.40 1.13
C GLN A 493 13.48 -23.03 1.85
N ALA A 494 12.92 -21.84 1.60
CA ALA A 494 11.66 -21.39 2.20
C ALA A 494 10.47 -22.29 1.85
N PHE A 495 10.47 -22.91 0.66
CA PHE A 495 9.47 -23.93 0.30
C PHE A 495 9.46 -25.10 1.30
N LYS A 496 10.62 -25.66 1.62
CA LYS A 496 10.71 -26.82 2.54
C LYS A 496 10.10 -26.51 3.91
N LYS A 497 10.30 -25.28 4.40
CA LYS A 497 9.79 -24.82 5.70
C LYS A 497 8.27 -24.55 5.69
N ASN A 498 7.72 -24.09 4.58
CA ASN A 498 6.34 -23.61 4.51
C ASN A 498 5.36 -24.53 3.77
N MET A 499 5.79 -25.70 3.25
CA MET A 499 4.93 -26.61 2.48
C MET A 499 3.59 -26.93 3.14
N GLN A 500 3.57 -27.12 4.47
CA GLN A 500 2.34 -27.46 5.22
C GLN A 500 1.32 -26.31 5.27
N ARG A 501 1.74 -25.07 5.00
CA ARG A 501 0.89 -23.87 5.04
C ARG A 501 0.29 -23.53 3.67
N ILE A 502 0.73 -24.20 2.60
CA ILE A 502 0.29 -23.93 1.23
C ILE A 502 -1.07 -24.64 1.01
N PRO A 503 -2.07 -23.95 0.41
CA PRO A 503 -3.34 -24.58 0.06
C PRO A 503 -3.14 -25.85 -0.81
N PRO A 504 -3.86 -26.94 -0.55
CA PRO A 504 -3.70 -28.19 -1.28
C PRO A 504 -3.82 -28.04 -2.80
N GLU A 505 -4.70 -27.16 -3.26
CA GLU A 505 -4.90 -26.89 -4.70
C GLU A 505 -3.67 -26.33 -5.42
N PHE A 506 -2.68 -25.76 -4.72
CA PHE A 506 -1.49 -25.15 -5.33
C PHE A 506 -0.20 -25.96 -5.15
N ILE A 507 -0.27 -27.14 -4.51
CA ILE A 507 0.92 -27.97 -4.25
C ILE A 507 1.58 -28.42 -5.55
N GLU A 508 0.79 -28.76 -6.57
CA GLU A 508 1.30 -29.18 -7.87
C GLU A 508 2.03 -28.04 -8.59
N ASP A 509 1.43 -26.83 -8.62
CA ASP A 509 2.05 -25.62 -9.18
C ASP A 509 3.41 -25.32 -8.51
N VAL A 510 3.47 -25.43 -7.19
CA VAL A 510 4.70 -25.25 -6.41
C VAL A 510 5.76 -26.29 -6.78
N ASN A 511 5.38 -27.55 -6.90
CA ASN A 511 6.30 -28.62 -7.28
C ASN A 511 6.82 -28.44 -8.71
N ASN A 512 5.97 -27.99 -9.64
CA ASN A 512 6.37 -27.66 -10.99
C ASN A 512 7.43 -26.54 -11.01
N ILE A 513 7.20 -25.44 -10.30
CA ILE A 513 8.20 -24.35 -10.20
C ILE A 513 9.52 -24.83 -9.57
N ARG A 514 9.46 -25.72 -8.57
CA ARG A 514 10.66 -26.32 -7.98
C ARG A 514 11.46 -27.13 -9.02
N SER A 515 10.78 -27.86 -9.91
CA SER A 515 11.43 -28.62 -10.99
C SER A 515 12.08 -27.70 -12.04
N GLN A 516 11.54 -26.50 -12.25
CA GLN A 516 12.03 -25.51 -13.22
C GLN A 516 13.21 -24.66 -12.71
N LYS A 517 13.74 -24.94 -11.51
CA LYS A 517 14.86 -24.18 -10.91
C LYS A 517 16.03 -23.96 -11.88
N HIS A 518 16.41 -24.99 -12.64
CA HIS A 518 17.51 -24.88 -13.60
C HIS A 518 17.18 -23.95 -14.77
N ALA A 519 15.95 -23.98 -15.30
CA ALA A 519 15.52 -23.09 -16.37
C ALA A 519 15.50 -21.62 -15.93
N ILE A 520 15.07 -21.36 -14.69
CA ILE A 520 15.09 -20.03 -14.08
C ILE A 520 16.53 -19.49 -13.97
N ILE A 521 17.45 -20.28 -13.39
CA ILE A 521 18.85 -19.88 -13.24
C ILE A 521 19.51 -19.68 -14.60
N SER A 522 19.28 -20.58 -15.56
CA SER A 522 19.81 -20.47 -16.92
C SER A 522 19.32 -19.20 -17.64
N SER A 523 18.05 -18.85 -17.44
CA SER A 523 17.50 -17.59 -17.98
C SER A 523 18.17 -16.36 -17.37
N MET A 524 18.37 -16.33 -16.05
CA MET A 524 19.07 -15.24 -15.38
C MET A 524 20.56 -15.16 -15.74
N GLN A 525 21.20 -16.30 -16.03
CA GLN A 525 22.60 -16.36 -16.43
C GLN A 525 22.86 -15.68 -17.78
N LYS A 526 21.83 -15.52 -18.63
CA LYS A 526 21.95 -14.81 -19.93
C LYS A 526 22.50 -13.39 -19.77
N ILE A 527 22.28 -12.74 -18.61
CA ILE A 527 22.86 -11.41 -18.31
C ILE A 527 24.39 -11.38 -18.31
N LEU A 528 25.06 -12.54 -18.28
CA LEU A 528 26.52 -12.67 -18.31
C LEU A 528 27.08 -12.92 -19.72
N LYS A 529 26.23 -13.14 -20.74
CA LYS A 529 26.69 -13.52 -22.08
C LYS A 529 27.57 -12.44 -22.71
N ASN A 530 27.06 -11.21 -22.75
CA ASN A 530 27.73 -10.05 -23.34
C ASN A 530 27.81 -8.91 -22.32
N LYS A 531 28.74 -7.99 -22.51
CA LYS A 531 28.76 -6.73 -21.76
C LYS A 531 27.54 -5.90 -22.18
N LEU A 532 26.72 -5.49 -21.22
CA LEU A 532 25.53 -4.69 -21.49
C LEU A 532 25.92 -3.23 -21.76
N SER A 533 25.28 -2.61 -22.75
CA SER A 533 25.54 -1.21 -23.15
C SER A 533 24.90 -0.16 -22.22
N ALA A 534 23.97 -0.58 -21.36
CA ALA A 534 23.20 0.29 -20.49
C ALA A 534 24.00 0.87 -19.31
N PHE A 535 23.42 1.90 -18.69
CA PHE A 535 23.90 2.53 -17.46
C PHE A 535 22.94 2.24 -16.29
N LYS A 536 23.48 2.26 -15.07
CA LYS A 536 22.71 2.21 -13.82
C LYS A 536 22.56 3.63 -13.26
N THR A 537 21.38 3.94 -12.74
CA THR A 537 21.01 5.27 -12.22
C THR A 537 20.40 5.12 -10.83
N ARG A 538 20.10 6.24 -10.17
CA ARG A 538 19.11 6.21 -9.10
C ARG A 538 17.75 5.82 -9.69
N ILE A 539 17.01 5.02 -8.93
CA ILE A 539 15.69 4.48 -9.28
C ILE A 539 14.77 4.67 -8.08
N HIS A 540 13.48 4.41 -8.25
CA HIS A 540 12.51 4.36 -7.16
C HIS A 540 12.78 3.16 -6.22
N GLY A 541 13.10 1.98 -6.79
CA GLY A 541 13.60 0.84 -6.02
C GLY A 541 12.54 -0.08 -5.42
N ASP A 542 11.32 0.41 -5.17
CA ASP A 542 10.13 -0.39 -4.88
C ASP A 542 8.88 0.07 -5.66
N TYR A 543 9.02 0.22 -6.98
CA TYR A 543 7.98 0.81 -7.83
C TYR A 543 6.86 -0.18 -8.16
N HIS A 544 5.62 0.19 -7.85
CA HIS A 544 4.39 -0.56 -8.15
C HIS A 544 3.16 0.36 -8.12
N LEU A 545 1.99 -0.11 -8.55
CA LEU A 545 0.76 0.70 -8.64
C LEU A 545 0.35 1.36 -7.30
N GLY A 546 0.61 0.70 -6.17
CA GLY A 546 0.39 1.28 -4.84
C GLY A 546 1.27 2.49 -4.48
N GLN A 547 2.38 2.72 -5.21
CA GLN A 547 3.26 3.89 -5.05
C GLN A 547 2.97 4.99 -6.07
N VAL A 548 1.79 4.95 -6.67
CA VAL A 548 1.33 5.90 -7.67
C VAL A 548 -0.05 6.39 -7.27
N LEU A 549 -0.19 7.69 -7.08
CA LEU A 549 -1.48 8.33 -6.86
C LEU A 549 -2.14 8.66 -8.19
N TYR A 550 -3.44 8.40 -8.28
CA TYR A 550 -4.27 8.77 -9.43
C TYR A 550 -5.03 10.06 -9.12
N THR A 551 -4.85 11.07 -9.96
CA THR A 551 -5.46 12.41 -9.79
C THR A 551 -6.79 12.57 -10.53
N GLY A 552 -7.32 11.50 -11.13
CA GLY A 552 -8.44 11.54 -12.07
C GLY A 552 -8.04 11.78 -13.52
N LYS A 553 -6.85 12.33 -13.79
CA LYS A 553 -6.36 12.62 -15.15
C LYS A 553 -4.87 12.39 -15.39
N ASP A 554 -4.09 12.27 -14.33
CA ASP A 554 -2.64 12.07 -14.37
C ASP A 554 -2.18 11.27 -13.16
N PHE A 555 -0.90 10.90 -13.13
CA PHE A 555 -0.27 10.15 -12.07
C PHE A 555 0.80 10.97 -11.33
N VAL A 556 0.91 10.70 -10.02
CA VAL A 556 1.95 11.25 -9.16
C VAL A 556 2.65 10.11 -8.44
N ILE A 557 3.98 10.04 -8.55
CA ILE A 557 4.80 8.97 -7.98
C ILE A 557 5.23 9.36 -6.56
N ILE A 558 5.09 8.45 -5.61
CA ILE A 558 5.33 8.68 -4.18
C ILE A 558 6.24 7.60 -3.59
N ASP A 559 6.80 7.84 -2.40
CA ASP A 559 7.51 6.84 -1.58
C ASP A 559 8.82 6.28 -2.19
N PHE A 560 9.81 7.15 -2.38
CA PHE A 560 11.13 6.81 -2.92
C PHE A 560 12.06 6.16 -1.89
N GLU A 561 11.50 5.53 -0.85
CA GLU A 561 12.28 4.89 0.21
C GLU A 561 13.02 3.63 -0.25
N GLY A 562 12.55 2.99 -1.33
CA GLY A 562 13.00 1.68 -1.76
C GLY A 562 12.55 0.56 -0.81
N GLU A 563 13.02 -0.66 -1.04
CA GLU A 563 12.57 -1.85 -0.29
C GLU A 563 12.84 -1.73 1.23
N PRO A 564 11.80 -1.72 2.10
CA PRO A 564 11.96 -1.46 3.55
C PRO A 564 12.85 -2.45 4.31
N ALA A 565 13.04 -3.66 3.76
CA ALA A 565 13.88 -4.69 4.35
C ALA A 565 15.39 -4.43 4.18
N ARG A 566 15.79 -3.47 3.34
CA ARG A 566 17.18 -3.13 3.06
C ARG A 566 17.69 -1.98 3.93
N THR A 567 18.99 -1.93 4.14
CA THR A 567 19.64 -0.81 4.83
C THR A 567 19.54 0.49 4.02
N ILE A 568 19.67 1.67 4.66
CA ILE A 568 19.65 2.95 3.94
C ILE A 568 20.71 3.00 2.83
N SER A 569 21.93 2.54 3.11
CA SER A 569 23.02 2.52 2.13
C SER A 569 22.70 1.64 0.92
N GLU A 570 22.07 0.47 1.13
CA GLU A 570 21.62 -0.39 0.02
C GLU A 570 20.48 0.24 -0.79
N ARG A 571 19.58 0.99 -0.14
CA ARG A 571 18.45 1.68 -0.80
C ARG A 571 18.92 2.88 -1.65
N ARG A 572 20.10 3.43 -1.39
CA ARG A 572 20.72 4.50 -2.20
C ARG A 572 21.53 3.99 -3.40
N LEU A 573 21.75 2.67 -3.53
CA LEU A 573 22.50 2.11 -4.64
C LEU A 573 21.83 2.38 -6.00
N LYS A 574 22.66 2.54 -7.03
CA LYS A 574 22.21 2.70 -8.41
C LYS A 574 21.92 1.34 -9.05
N TYR A 575 20.82 1.26 -9.79
CA TYR A 575 20.34 0.07 -10.48
C TYR A 575 19.89 0.41 -11.91
N SER A 576 19.63 -0.61 -12.72
CA SER A 576 18.98 -0.37 -14.02
C SER A 576 17.55 0.11 -13.80
N PRO A 577 17.11 1.19 -14.48
CA PRO A 577 15.70 1.62 -14.50
C PRO A 577 14.70 0.54 -14.94
N LEU A 578 15.16 -0.47 -15.68
CA LEU A 578 14.33 -1.62 -16.06
C LEU A 578 13.86 -2.45 -14.85
N ARG A 579 14.48 -2.28 -13.68
CA ARG A 579 14.01 -2.88 -12.42
C ARG A 579 12.68 -2.29 -11.97
N ASP A 580 12.51 -0.97 -12.05
CA ASP A 580 11.24 -0.31 -11.73
C ASP A 580 10.16 -0.65 -12.77
N VAL A 581 10.55 -0.68 -14.05
CA VAL A 581 9.67 -1.16 -15.15
C VAL A 581 9.18 -2.59 -14.87
N ALA A 582 10.08 -3.50 -14.47
CA ALA A 582 9.72 -4.85 -14.08
C ALA A 582 8.78 -4.86 -12.85
N GLY A 583 9.01 -4.01 -11.85
CA GLY A 583 8.13 -3.84 -10.70
C GLY A 583 6.70 -3.45 -11.10
N MET A 584 6.55 -2.48 -12.00
CA MET A 584 5.23 -2.05 -12.49
C MET A 584 4.53 -3.14 -13.32
N ILE A 585 5.26 -3.82 -14.21
CA ILE A 585 4.73 -4.95 -14.98
C ILE A 585 4.24 -6.06 -14.03
N ARG A 586 5.03 -6.42 -13.01
CA ARG A 586 4.60 -7.37 -11.98
C ARG A 586 3.38 -6.87 -11.22
N SER A 587 3.26 -5.57 -10.98
CA SER A 587 2.09 -4.97 -10.33
C SER A 587 0.81 -5.14 -11.16
N PHE A 588 0.85 -4.95 -12.49
CA PHE A 588 -0.29 -5.25 -13.36
C PHE A 588 -0.68 -6.73 -13.32
N HIS A 589 0.31 -7.63 -13.34
CA HIS A 589 0.07 -9.07 -13.20
C HIS A 589 -0.62 -9.38 -11.87
N TYR A 590 -0.15 -8.78 -10.78
CA TYR A 590 -0.76 -8.95 -9.46
C TYR A 590 -2.21 -8.43 -9.45
N ALA A 591 -2.49 -7.28 -10.05
CA ALA A 591 -3.82 -6.69 -10.05
C ALA A 591 -4.86 -7.57 -10.74
N VAL A 592 -4.53 -8.11 -11.92
CA VAL A 592 -5.47 -8.95 -12.68
C VAL A 592 -5.77 -10.27 -11.98
N TYR A 593 -4.75 -10.94 -11.44
CA TYR A 593 -4.94 -12.18 -10.70
C TYR A 593 -5.59 -11.97 -9.33
N ALA A 594 -5.23 -10.90 -8.62
CA ALA A 594 -5.85 -10.57 -7.33
C ALA A 594 -7.35 -10.32 -7.50
N THR A 595 -7.75 -9.67 -8.59
CA THR A 595 -9.17 -9.46 -8.90
C THR A 595 -9.87 -10.79 -9.15
N LEU A 596 -9.30 -11.70 -9.95
CA LEU A 596 -9.95 -13.00 -10.20
C LEU A 596 -10.07 -13.87 -8.94
N PHE A 597 -8.99 -13.96 -8.16
CA PHE A 597 -8.92 -14.90 -7.02
C PHE A 597 -9.53 -14.37 -5.73
N PHE A 598 -9.46 -13.05 -5.50
CA PHE A 598 -9.81 -12.47 -4.21
C PHE A 598 -11.00 -11.52 -4.25
N ASN A 599 -11.45 -11.07 -5.44
CA ASN A 599 -12.72 -10.35 -5.54
C ASN A 599 -13.88 -11.33 -5.38
N LYS A 600 -14.74 -11.05 -4.40
CA LYS A 600 -15.84 -11.96 -4.03
C LYS A 600 -17.02 -11.92 -4.99
N SER A 601 -17.07 -10.91 -5.86
CA SER A 601 -18.11 -10.72 -6.88
C SER A 601 -18.13 -11.85 -7.91
N PHE A 602 -16.96 -12.41 -8.24
CA PHE A 602 -16.83 -13.47 -9.24
C PHE A 602 -17.10 -14.85 -8.65
N ARG A 603 -17.85 -15.66 -9.40
CA ARG A 603 -18.18 -17.05 -9.01
C ARG A 603 -17.00 -17.95 -9.35
N LYS A 604 -16.73 -18.94 -8.49
CA LYS A 604 -15.71 -19.99 -8.75
C LYS A 604 -15.96 -20.75 -10.06
N GLU A 605 -17.24 -20.91 -10.43
CA GLU A 605 -17.68 -21.58 -11.67
C GLU A 605 -17.27 -20.80 -12.94
N ASP A 606 -17.09 -19.49 -12.83
CA ASP A 606 -16.68 -18.63 -13.94
C ASP A 606 -15.16 -18.49 -14.05
N SER A 607 -14.41 -18.89 -13.01
CA SER A 607 -12.96 -18.68 -12.92
C SER A 607 -12.18 -19.31 -14.07
N SER A 608 -12.53 -20.53 -14.48
CA SER A 608 -11.84 -21.22 -15.59
C SER A 608 -12.01 -20.50 -16.94
N PHE A 609 -13.18 -19.88 -17.17
CA PHE A 609 -13.40 -19.08 -18.36
C PHE A 609 -12.64 -17.75 -18.29
N LEU A 610 -12.76 -17.02 -17.16
CA LEU A 610 -12.09 -15.74 -16.96
C LEU A 610 -10.56 -15.83 -16.97
N GLU A 611 -10.00 -16.96 -16.53
CA GLU A 611 -8.55 -17.18 -16.53
C GLU A 611 -7.94 -17.08 -17.94
N GLN A 612 -8.69 -17.48 -18.98
CA GLN A 612 -8.27 -17.34 -20.39
C GLN A 612 -8.15 -15.87 -20.84
N TRP A 613 -8.84 -14.96 -20.14
CA TRP A 613 -8.88 -13.53 -20.42
C TRP A 613 -7.86 -12.72 -19.60
N ILE A 614 -7.11 -13.38 -18.71
CA ILE A 614 -6.06 -12.72 -17.93
C ILE A 614 -4.88 -12.30 -18.82
N GLU A 615 -4.33 -13.25 -19.58
CA GLU A 615 -3.12 -12.98 -20.37
C GLU A 615 -3.35 -11.91 -21.45
N PRO A 616 -4.49 -11.89 -22.19
CA PRO A 616 -4.80 -10.78 -23.08
C PRO A 616 -4.80 -9.44 -22.36
N TRP A 617 -5.53 -9.28 -21.25
CA TRP A 617 -5.57 -8.03 -20.50
C TRP A 617 -4.17 -7.59 -20.07
N TYR A 618 -3.44 -8.51 -19.43
CA TYR A 618 -2.12 -8.26 -18.89
C TYR A 618 -1.12 -7.81 -19.96
N LEU A 619 -1.02 -8.56 -21.07
CA LEU A 619 -0.05 -8.27 -22.12
C LEU A 619 -0.33 -6.95 -22.82
N TYR A 620 -1.59 -6.66 -23.15
CA TYR A 620 -1.93 -5.42 -23.87
C TYR A 620 -1.82 -4.17 -22.98
N VAL A 621 -2.15 -4.27 -21.68
CA VAL A 621 -1.90 -3.18 -20.72
C VAL A 621 -0.41 -2.95 -20.53
N CYS A 622 0.39 -4.01 -20.37
CA CYS A 622 1.85 -3.87 -20.26
C CYS A 622 2.47 -3.31 -21.54
N ARG A 623 1.97 -3.67 -22.72
CA ARG A 623 2.41 -3.09 -24.00
C ARG A 623 2.07 -1.60 -24.09
N ALA A 624 0.87 -1.19 -23.65
CA ALA A 624 0.51 0.24 -23.61
C ALA A 624 1.46 1.04 -22.71
N PHE A 625 1.75 0.50 -21.51
CA PHE A 625 2.75 1.05 -20.59
C PHE A 625 4.15 1.11 -21.19
N LEU A 626 4.66 0.00 -21.74
CA LEU A 626 5.98 -0.06 -22.35
C LEU A 626 6.09 0.86 -23.58
N LYS A 627 5.02 1.01 -24.37
CA LYS A 627 4.97 1.95 -25.50
C LYS A 627 5.16 3.39 -25.03
N GLY A 628 4.46 3.80 -23.96
CA GLY A 628 4.62 5.12 -23.37
C GLY A 628 6.02 5.33 -22.81
N TYR A 629 6.55 4.32 -22.10
CA TYR A 629 7.88 4.34 -21.53
C TYR A 629 8.97 4.47 -22.59
N MET A 630 8.99 3.59 -23.60
CA MET A 630 10.01 3.57 -24.65
C MET A 630 9.95 4.80 -25.55
N ARG A 631 8.75 5.33 -25.82
CA ARG A 631 8.59 6.59 -26.56
C ARG A 631 9.25 7.75 -25.83
N ALA A 632 9.06 7.84 -24.52
CA ALA A 632 9.58 8.93 -23.70
C ALA A 632 11.07 8.79 -23.39
N THR A 633 11.59 7.57 -23.16
CA THR A 633 13.04 7.37 -22.92
C THR A 633 13.89 7.54 -24.17
N GLY A 634 13.36 7.24 -25.36
CA GLY A 634 14.09 7.36 -26.62
C GLY A 634 15.45 6.65 -26.57
N THR A 635 16.53 7.40 -26.80
CA THR A 635 17.92 6.90 -26.79
C THR A 635 18.65 7.20 -25.48
N ALA A 636 17.96 7.26 -24.34
CA ALA A 636 18.57 7.49 -23.04
C ALA A 636 19.69 6.49 -22.74
N SER A 637 20.79 6.95 -22.13
CA SER A 637 21.99 6.12 -21.89
C SER A 637 21.77 4.93 -20.97
N PHE A 638 20.75 4.98 -20.11
CA PHE A 638 20.38 3.86 -19.23
C PHE A 638 19.57 2.77 -19.95
N MET A 639 19.14 3.00 -21.20
CA MET A 639 18.47 2.00 -22.02
C MET A 639 19.48 1.17 -22.80
N PRO A 640 19.25 -0.14 -22.97
CA PRO A 640 20.10 -0.96 -23.83
C PRO A 640 20.02 -0.53 -25.30
N GLN A 641 21.15 -0.57 -26.01
CA GLN A 641 21.24 -0.17 -27.41
C GLN A 641 20.62 -1.18 -28.38
N THR A 642 20.53 -2.45 -27.97
CA THR A 642 19.99 -3.53 -28.80
C THR A 642 18.74 -4.12 -28.18
N ARG A 643 17.84 -4.62 -29.04
CA ARG A 643 16.62 -5.31 -28.62
C ARG A 643 16.93 -6.59 -27.82
N GLU A 644 17.97 -7.33 -28.21
CA GLU A 644 18.40 -8.54 -27.48
C GLU A 644 18.83 -8.22 -26.05
N GLU A 645 19.60 -7.15 -25.84
CA GLU A 645 19.99 -6.73 -24.48
C GLU A 645 18.79 -6.31 -23.65
N LEU A 646 17.82 -5.58 -24.25
CA LEU A 646 16.58 -5.20 -23.59
C LEU A 646 15.76 -6.42 -23.15
N GLU A 647 15.62 -7.42 -24.03
CA GLU A 647 14.95 -8.69 -23.73
C GLU A 647 15.63 -9.43 -22.56
N ILE A 648 16.95 -9.57 -22.61
CA ILE A 648 17.73 -10.22 -21.54
C ILE A 648 17.56 -9.49 -20.21
N MET A 649 17.73 -8.16 -20.19
CA MET A 649 17.66 -7.38 -18.97
C MET A 649 16.25 -7.38 -18.37
N LEU A 650 15.23 -7.12 -19.19
CA LEU A 650 13.84 -7.07 -18.70
C LEU A 650 13.40 -8.45 -18.18
N LYS A 651 13.67 -9.54 -18.92
CA LYS A 651 13.37 -10.91 -18.47
C LYS A 651 14.04 -11.21 -17.12
N THR A 652 15.31 -10.82 -17.00
CA THR A 652 16.09 -11.06 -15.78
C THR A 652 15.49 -10.35 -14.58
N PHE A 653 15.13 -9.06 -14.71
CA PHE A 653 14.55 -8.29 -13.60
C PHE A 653 13.10 -8.70 -13.29
N LEU A 654 12.32 -9.11 -14.29
CA LEU A 654 10.99 -9.70 -14.09
C LEU A 654 11.08 -10.99 -13.26
N LEU A 655 12.02 -11.89 -13.62
CA LEU A 655 12.26 -13.11 -12.85
C LEU A 655 12.77 -12.80 -11.44
N GLU A 656 13.70 -11.85 -11.27
CA GLU A 656 14.20 -11.45 -9.95
C GLU A 656 13.04 -11.00 -9.05
N LYS A 657 12.19 -10.10 -9.55
CA LYS A 657 11.03 -9.58 -8.79
C LYS A 657 10.01 -10.69 -8.50
N ALA A 658 9.69 -11.54 -9.48
CA ALA A 658 8.73 -12.63 -9.27
C ALA A 658 9.19 -13.67 -8.24
N ILE A 659 10.50 -13.95 -8.17
CA ILE A 659 11.07 -14.88 -7.18
C ILE A 659 11.13 -14.23 -5.80
N TYR A 660 11.46 -12.94 -5.73
CA TYR A 660 11.36 -12.19 -4.48
C TYR A 660 9.93 -12.23 -3.92
N GLU A 661 8.94 -11.93 -4.77
CA GLU A 661 7.51 -11.99 -4.46
C GLU A 661 7.11 -13.38 -3.96
N LEU A 662 7.51 -14.44 -4.66
CA LEU A 662 7.28 -15.82 -4.24
C LEU A 662 7.82 -16.09 -2.82
N GLY A 663 9.05 -15.66 -2.53
CA GLY A 663 9.63 -15.76 -1.20
C GLY A 663 8.85 -14.97 -0.14
N TYR A 664 8.36 -13.78 -0.48
CA TYR A 664 7.56 -12.96 0.40
C TYR A 664 6.20 -13.60 0.71
N GLU A 665 5.46 -14.07 -0.30
CA GLU A 665 4.15 -14.67 -0.10
C GLU A 665 4.23 -16.00 0.66
N LEU A 666 5.25 -16.82 0.41
CA LEU A 666 5.47 -18.07 1.16
C LEU A 666 5.59 -17.84 2.67
N ASN A 667 6.17 -16.72 3.09
CA ASN A 667 6.39 -16.43 4.50
C ASN A 667 5.20 -15.69 5.15
N ASN A 668 4.55 -14.79 4.40
CA ASN A 668 3.56 -13.86 4.92
C ASN A 668 2.10 -14.18 4.55
N ARG A 669 1.85 -14.63 3.32
CA ARG A 669 0.49 -14.88 2.76
C ARG A 669 0.49 -16.12 1.85
N PRO A 670 0.57 -17.34 2.40
CA PRO A 670 0.66 -18.58 1.60
C PRO A 670 -0.47 -18.77 0.58
N GLU A 671 -1.64 -18.17 0.82
CA GLU A 671 -2.78 -18.19 -0.10
C GLU A 671 -2.59 -17.34 -1.37
N TRP A 672 -1.58 -16.47 -1.42
CA TRP A 672 -1.24 -15.64 -2.58
C TRP A 672 -0.14 -16.26 -3.46
N VAL A 673 0.44 -17.40 -3.04
CA VAL A 673 1.61 -18.00 -3.70
C VAL A 673 1.40 -18.33 -5.18
N ILE A 674 0.15 -18.58 -5.58
CA ILE A 674 -0.20 -18.92 -6.96
C ILE A 674 0.09 -17.78 -7.95
N ILE A 675 -0.01 -16.52 -7.50
CA ILE A 675 0.20 -15.34 -8.35
C ILE A 675 1.66 -15.25 -8.83
N PRO A 676 2.69 -15.26 -7.96
CA PRO A 676 4.07 -15.25 -8.42
C PRO A 676 4.45 -16.52 -9.19
N ILE A 677 3.85 -17.68 -8.88
CA ILE A 677 4.08 -18.92 -9.65
C ILE A 677 3.61 -18.77 -11.10
N LYS A 678 2.37 -18.34 -11.31
CA LYS A 678 1.84 -18.07 -12.66
C LYS A 678 2.68 -17.01 -13.38
N GLY A 679 3.14 -16.01 -12.65
CA GLY A 679 4.07 -15.00 -13.16
C GLY A 679 5.38 -15.56 -13.67
N ILE A 680 6.06 -16.42 -12.90
CA ILE A 680 7.32 -17.06 -13.31
C ILE A 680 7.10 -17.92 -14.56
N ASN A 681 6.05 -18.74 -14.57
CA ASN A 681 5.71 -19.58 -15.72
C ASN A 681 5.44 -18.73 -16.98
N HIS A 682 4.72 -17.62 -16.83
CA HIS A 682 4.46 -16.69 -17.93
C HIS A 682 5.77 -16.09 -18.46
N ILE A 683 6.63 -15.55 -17.59
CA ILE A 683 7.90 -14.91 -17.98
C ILE A 683 8.83 -15.90 -18.71
N LEU A 684 8.86 -17.16 -18.29
CA LEU A 684 9.67 -18.20 -18.96
C LEU A 684 9.16 -18.53 -20.37
N ARG A 685 7.86 -18.36 -20.64
CA ARG A 685 7.22 -18.66 -21.93
C ARG A 685 7.22 -17.47 -22.90
N THR A 686 6.90 -16.26 -22.41
CA THR A 686 6.52 -15.11 -23.26
C THR A 686 7.62 -14.06 -23.43
N VAL A 687 8.69 -14.15 -22.63
CA VAL A 687 9.89 -13.33 -22.80
C VAL A 687 11.00 -14.29 -23.24
N PRO A 688 11.69 -14.09 -24.37
CA PRO A 688 12.56 -15.10 -24.99
C PRO A 688 13.86 -15.41 -24.21
#